data_AF-A0A957RYU5-F1
#
_entry.id   AF-A0A957RYU5-F1
#
_cell.length_a   1.000
_cell.length_b   1.000
_cell.length_c   1.000
_cell.angle_alpha   90.00
_cell.angle_beta   90.00
_cell.angle_gamma   90.00
#
_symmetry.space_group_name_H-M   'P 1'
#
loop_
_entity.id
_entity.type
_entity.pdbx_description
1 polymer ?
#
loop_
_entity_poly.entity_id
_entity_poly.type
_entity_poly.pdbx_seq_one_letter_code
_entity_poly.pdbx_strand_id
1 'polypeptide(L)'
;FVSEWWPIIRYGISHDWRRLFRFPGKLAEDDAWGNFIAFKNPPDEAALQAFAKSAVDAKGPAPVMDDLARMSGTELRAEVESIASGVPTSASIFLPTNKIPLGDQVRGMRRVREIYEDRLDRIYRPKLRELRRRFAGRRRCFIIGNGPSLNDTDLELLKDEVTFAVNGFFLMAQKLSWKPTFYVVEDHLVAEDRKDQIAAFKGPIKLFPVYLAYCLDEGEDTVFFRHLPRKSYPDGFDFSTDACDATYAGCTVTYTCMQLAYYLGFDEIYLVGVDADYSIPSDASQSSAYGVGVLDMKSDDPNHFHRDYFGKGYRWHDPQVDKMVEAYREAKRVIEGGNRLIRNATVGGKLEVFERADYTEIVTRPADMASPLGDDGRDYPRILVVDPTPVGDLSATGQLKASLFDGWPVGGYMQLFNRGNGEIGVLGGLLLRERIRRLFLGSGSVSDAEAMRLVRRFKPDLIVLRPTPDHLPLHWLGLKLFRALDIPAVVWIVDDWPAQVQANNPKLHTQLDRELREMLRGSSLNLSIGTAMSRAFAERYEVSFSAYANGVVPEQWPESGSRVAGDTFKVRYAGALAENMTLESVVRVAQAVEKLAQAGLAIVFEIKTSQLWFDRVSARFKQFGRTTIIVEDMTADRYRAWLAGADAVIIAYNFDDASRTYVQYSMANKLP
;
A
#
# COMPACT_ATOMS: atom_id res chain seq x y z
N PHE A 1 4.44 35.87 -9.28
CA PHE A 1 4.82 36.38 -10.62
C PHE A 1 4.46 35.36 -11.68
N VAL A 2 4.20 35.78 -12.90
CA VAL A 2 3.98 34.92 -14.06
C VAL A 2 5.15 35.11 -15.03
N SER A 3 5.80 34.01 -15.41
CA SER A 3 6.80 33.96 -16.47
C SER A 3 6.08 33.72 -17.79
N GLU A 4 5.81 34.79 -18.52
CA GLU A 4 5.10 34.77 -19.80
C GLU A 4 6.03 34.36 -20.95
N TRP A 5 5.54 33.45 -21.79
CA TRP A 5 6.18 32.95 -23.01
C TRP A 5 5.31 33.28 -24.21
N TRP A 6 5.95 33.47 -25.37
CA TRP A 6 5.23 33.65 -26.63
C TRP A 6 4.45 32.39 -27.03
N PRO A 7 3.36 32.52 -27.83
CA PRO A 7 2.58 31.39 -28.29
C PRO A 7 3.41 30.35 -29.05
N ILE A 8 2.99 29.09 -28.95
CA ILE A 8 3.64 27.97 -29.64
C ILE A 8 3.13 27.91 -31.08
N ILE A 9 3.92 28.41 -32.02
CA ILE A 9 3.54 28.45 -33.45
C ILE A 9 3.76 27.14 -34.21
N ARG A 10 4.61 26.23 -33.69
CA ARG A 10 4.88 24.91 -34.29
C ARG A 10 5.48 23.95 -33.27
N TYR A 11 5.09 22.68 -33.29
CA TYR A 11 5.70 21.64 -32.46
C TYR A 11 7.19 21.45 -32.83
N GLY A 12 8.07 21.38 -31.82
CA GLY A 12 9.51 21.11 -31.99
C GLY A 12 10.41 22.34 -32.20
N ILE A 13 9.94 23.56 -31.99
CA ILE A 13 10.77 24.78 -31.98
C ILE A 13 11.16 25.17 -30.54
N SER A 14 12.27 25.88 -30.39
CA SER A 14 12.58 26.55 -29.11
C SER A 14 11.57 27.67 -28.86
N HIS A 15 11.06 27.75 -27.64
CA HIS A 15 10.10 28.79 -27.24
C HIS A 15 10.84 30.03 -26.77
N ASP A 16 10.30 31.19 -27.13
CA ASP A 16 10.86 32.47 -26.72
C ASP A 16 10.15 32.98 -25.46
N TRP A 17 10.94 33.33 -24.46
CA TRP A 17 10.45 33.97 -23.25
C TRP A 17 10.13 35.44 -23.52
N ARG A 18 9.00 35.94 -22.99
CA ARG A 18 8.54 37.31 -23.24
C ARG A 18 8.86 38.26 -22.10
N ARG A 19 8.35 37.97 -20.90
CA ARG A 19 8.52 38.83 -19.72
C ARG A 19 8.16 38.11 -18.43
N LEU A 20 8.55 38.72 -17.30
CA LEU A 20 8.02 38.41 -15.98
C LEU A 20 7.08 39.53 -15.53
N PHE A 21 5.91 39.20 -15.00
CA PHE A 21 5.00 40.20 -14.44
C PHE A 21 4.33 39.73 -13.14
N ARG A 22 3.81 40.67 -12.34
CA ARG A 22 3.17 40.37 -11.06
C ARG A 22 1.74 39.86 -11.26
N PHE A 23 1.38 38.80 -10.56
CA PHE A 23 0.00 38.30 -10.53
C PHE A 23 -0.82 39.05 -9.46
N PRO A 24 -2.09 39.41 -9.69
CA PRO A 24 -2.86 39.19 -10.93
C PRO A 24 -2.48 40.17 -12.06
N GLY A 25 -2.40 39.65 -13.29
CA GLY A 25 -2.17 40.43 -14.50
C GLY A 25 -2.63 39.63 -15.73
N LYS A 26 -2.74 40.29 -16.89
CA LYS A 26 -3.15 39.65 -18.15
C LYS A 26 -1.95 39.27 -19.00
N LEU A 27 -2.03 38.09 -19.61
CA LEU A 27 -1.17 37.74 -20.74
C LEU A 27 -1.36 38.76 -21.86
N ALA A 28 -0.30 39.05 -22.60
CA ALA A 28 -0.36 40.03 -23.67
C ALA A 28 -0.95 39.44 -24.97
N GLU A 29 -1.08 38.11 -25.06
CA GLU A 29 -1.80 37.37 -26.10
C GLU A 29 -2.65 36.26 -25.46
N ASP A 30 -3.77 35.91 -26.10
CA ASP A 30 -4.74 34.95 -25.56
C ASP A 30 -4.21 33.49 -25.58
N ASP A 31 -3.25 33.20 -26.46
CA ASP A 31 -2.58 31.90 -26.64
C ASP A 31 -1.15 31.88 -26.07
N ALA A 32 -0.71 32.97 -25.44
CA ALA A 32 0.49 32.96 -24.62
C ALA A 32 0.29 32.05 -23.40
N TRP A 33 1.40 31.61 -22.81
CA TRP A 33 1.36 30.73 -21.64
C TRP A 33 2.43 31.15 -20.63
N GLY A 34 2.30 30.71 -19.38
CA GLY A 34 3.30 31.05 -18.38
C GLY A 34 3.26 30.25 -17.10
N ASN A 35 4.42 30.20 -16.44
CA ASN A 35 4.58 29.52 -15.16
C ASN A 35 4.38 30.50 -14.00
N PHE A 36 3.75 30.03 -12.92
CA PHE A 36 3.69 30.77 -11.66
C PHE A 36 4.99 30.64 -10.88
N ILE A 37 5.55 31.78 -10.49
CA ILE A 37 6.70 31.87 -9.59
C ILE A 37 6.24 32.53 -8.29
N ALA A 38 6.24 31.77 -7.20
CA ALA A 38 5.82 32.20 -5.88
C ALA A 38 7.03 32.43 -4.97
N PHE A 39 6.98 33.48 -4.15
CA PHE A 39 8.02 33.81 -3.18
C PHE A 39 7.37 33.98 -1.81
N LYS A 40 8.07 33.50 -0.77
CA LYS A 40 7.61 33.61 0.63
C LYS A 40 7.56 35.08 1.10
N ASN A 41 8.48 35.91 0.59
CA ASN A 41 8.55 37.35 0.82
C ASN A 41 8.54 38.09 -0.52
N PRO A 42 8.10 39.36 -0.59
CA PRO A 42 8.16 40.15 -1.82
C PRO A 42 9.61 40.25 -2.32
N PRO A 43 9.92 39.76 -3.54
CA PRO A 43 11.26 39.87 -4.12
C PRO A 43 11.51 41.30 -4.62
N ASP A 44 12.78 41.68 -4.77
CA ASP A 44 13.14 42.83 -5.60
C ASP A 44 12.80 42.51 -7.05
N GLU A 45 11.82 43.22 -7.61
CA GLU A 45 11.28 42.94 -8.94
C GLU A 45 12.32 43.17 -10.05
N ALA A 46 13.21 44.16 -9.90
CA ALA A 46 14.24 44.45 -10.88
C ALA A 46 15.34 43.37 -10.86
N ALA A 47 15.76 42.94 -9.66
CA ALA A 47 16.71 41.84 -9.52
C ALA A 47 16.14 40.51 -10.03
N LEU A 48 14.86 40.24 -9.75
CA LEU A 48 14.17 39.05 -10.22
C LEU A 48 14.01 39.05 -11.76
N GLN A 49 13.68 40.19 -12.35
CA GLN A 49 13.58 40.32 -13.80
C GLN A 49 14.95 40.15 -14.48
N ALA A 50 16.02 40.71 -13.89
CA ALA A 50 17.38 40.52 -14.36
C ALA A 50 17.83 39.05 -14.25
N PHE A 51 17.51 38.38 -13.14
CA PHE A 51 17.78 36.95 -12.95
C PHE A 51 17.02 36.09 -13.97
N ALA A 52 15.71 36.31 -14.15
CA ALA A 52 14.91 35.56 -15.10
C ALA A 52 15.44 35.73 -16.54
N LYS A 53 15.77 36.97 -16.92
CA LYS A 53 16.40 37.24 -18.22
C LYS A 53 17.76 36.54 -18.35
N SER A 54 18.61 36.60 -17.32
CA SER A 54 19.90 35.90 -17.32
C SER A 54 19.75 34.38 -17.36
N ALA A 55 18.71 33.80 -16.77
CA ALA A 55 18.46 32.36 -16.78
C ALA A 55 17.92 31.88 -18.14
N VAL A 56 17.17 32.72 -18.85
CA VAL A 56 16.70 32.47 -20.23
C VAL A 56 17.84 32.67 -21.23
N ASP A 57 18.64 33.73 -21.07
CA ASP A 57 19.78 34.05 -21.93
C ASP A 57 21.01 33.17 -21.64
N ALA A 58 21.04 32.51 -20.48
CA ALA A 58 21.99 31.45 -20.19
C ALA A 58 21.68 30.30 -21.15
N LYS A 59 22.44 30.26 -22.25
CA LYS A 59 22.65 29.01 -22.97
C LYS A 59 23.03 27.99 -21.89
N GLY A 60 22.21 26.95 -21.73
CA GLY A 60 22.70 25.72 -21.11
C GLY A 60 24.04 25.37 -21.75
N PRO A 61 24.89 24.54 -21.13
CA PRO A 61 26.06 24.02 -21.83
C PRO A 61 25.59 23.63 -23.22
N ALA A 62 26.22 24.20 -24.25
CA ALA A 62 25.86 23.90 -25.63
C ALA A 62 25.67 22.38 -25.70
N PRO A 63 24.65 21.84 -26.43
CA PRO A 63 24.67 20.42 -26.71
C PRO A 63 26.09 20.16 -27.21
N VAL A 64 26.86 19.39 -26.44
CA VAL A 64 28.23 19.06 -26.81
C VAL A 64 28.05 18.55 -28.23
N MET A 65 28.62 19.25 -29.22
CA MET A 65 28.71 18.68 -30.56
C MET A 65 29.30 17.31 -30.31
N ASP A 66 28.50 16.26 -30.49
CA ASP A 66 28.82 14.89 -30.11
C ASP A 66 30.24 14.63 -30.57
N ASP A 67 31.20 14.69 -29.63
CA ASP A 67 32.62 14.52 -29.91
C ASP A 67 32.85 13.17 -30.58
N LEU A 68 31.95 12.24 -30.26
CA LEU A 68 31.77 10.92 -30.84
C LEU A 68 31.54 10.94 -32.36
N ALA A 69 30.88 11.97 -32.93
CA ALA A 69 30.67 12.08 -34.37
C ALA A 69 31.98 12.34 -35.15
N ARG A 70 33.03 12.79 -34.46
CA ARG A 70 34.38 13.01 -35.02
C ARG A 70 35.33 11.86 -34.72
N MET A 71 34.95 10.92 -33.85
CA MET A 71 35.76 9.77 -33.48
C MET A 71 35.55 8.62 -34.47
N SER A 72 36.65 8.02 -34.90
CA SER A 72 36.66 6.76 -35.63
C SER A 72 36.14 5.61 -34.75
N GLY A 73 35.73 4.50 -35.37
CA GLY A 73 35.32 3.31 -34.63
C GLY A 73 36.40 2.76 -33.69
N THR A 74 37.68 2.96 -34.02
CA THR A 74 38.82 2.58 -33.14
C THR A 74 38.91 3.48 -31.92
N GLU A 75 38.75 4.80 -32.10
CA GLU A 75 38.75 5.77 -30.99
C GLU A 75 37.55 5.54 -30.07
N LEU A 76 36.36 5.25 -30.62
CA LEU A 76 35.18 4.94 -29.81
C LEU A 76 35.39 3.67 -28.96
N ARG A 77 36.00 2.61 -29.52
CA ARG A 77 36.31 1.39 -28.76
C ARG A 77 37.33 1.65 -27.66
N ALA A 78 38.40 2.39 -27.97
CA ALA A 78 39.42 2.75 -26.99
C ALA A 78 38.84 3.59 -25.84
N GLU A 79 37.88 4.47 -26.12
CA GLU A 79 37.17 5.24 -25.10
C GLU A 79 36.28 4.35 -24.22
N VAL A 80 35.53 3.39 -24.79
CA VAL A 80 34.76 2.40 -24.01
C VAL A 80 35.68 1.59 -23.09
N GLU A 81 36.79 1.08 -23.62
CA GLU A 81 37.79 0.30 -22.85
C GLU A 81 38.43 1.14 -21.73
N SER A 82 38.78 2.39 -22.04
CA SER A 82 39.31 3.35 -21.07
C SER A 82 38.33 3.58 -19.92
N ILE A 83 37.06 3.87 -20.22
CA ILE A 83 36.02 4.07 -19.19
C ILE A 83 35.78 2.77 -18.41
N ALA A 84 35.68 1.62 -19.09
CA ALA A 84 35.47 0.31 -18.47
C ALA A 84 36.58 -0.04 -17.48
N SER A 85 37.83 0.33 -17.77
CA SER A 85 38.98 0.10 -16.87
C SER A 85 38.92 0.94 -15.58
N GLY A 86 38.21 2.08 -15.61
CA GLY A 86 38.07 3.00 -14.49
C GLY A 86 36.88 2.73 -13.57
N VAL A 87 36.01 1.77 -13.92
CA VAL A 87 34.83 1.42 -13.11
C VAL A 87 34.98 0.05 -12.43
N PRO A 88 34.29 -0.22 -11.30
CA PRO A 88 34.42 -1.47 -10.56
C PRO A 88 34.00 -2.75 -11.31
N THR A 89 33.30 -2.60 -12.45
CA THR A 89 32.70 -3.67 -13.24
C THR A 89 33.33 -3.74 -14.63
N SER A 90 34.64 -4.02 -14.70
CA SER A 90 35.42 -4.02 -15.94
C SER A 90 35.35 -5.33 -16.74
N ALA A 91 34.82 -6.41 -16.16
CA ALA A 91 34.65 -7.67 -16.87
C ALA A 91 33.54 -7.56 -17.92
N SER A 92 33.73 -8.22 -19.07
CA SER A 92 32.90 -8.07 -20.26
C SER A 92 31.41 -8.40 -20.07
N ILE A 93 31.07 -9.26 -19.10
CA ILE A 93 29.67 -9.56 -18.73
C ILE A 93 28.92 -8.37 -18.09
N PHE A 94 29.64 -7.30 -17.72
CA PHE A 94 29.06 -6.06 -17.17
C PHE A 94 29.14 -4.88 -18.14
N LEU A 95 29.62 -5.11 -19.36
CA LEU A 95 29.82 -4.08 -20.37
C LEU A 95 28.78 -4.18 -21.51
N PRO A 96 28.52 -3.09 -22.24
CA PRO A 96 27.65 -3.11 -23.42
C PRO A 96 28.06 -4.18 -24.43
N THR A 97 27.09 -4.90 -25.00
CA THR A 97 27.38 -5.82 -26.10
C THR A 97 27.51 -5.08 -27.44
N ASN A 98 27.98 -5.79 -28.45
CA ASN A 98 28.03 -5.31 -29.84
C ASN A 98 26.65 -5.00 -30.46
N LYS A 99 25.54 -5.33 -29.79
CA LYS A 99 24.19 -4.94 -30.21
C LYS A 99 23.99 -3.42 -30.09
N ILE A 100 24.69 -2.78 -29.15
CA ILE A 100 24.63 -1.33 -28.96
C ILE A 100 25.64 -0.66 -29.90
N PRO A 101 25.22 0.35 -30.69
CA PRO A 101 26.15 1.11 -31.53
C PRO A 101 27.27 1.75 -30.70
N LEU A 102 28.52 1.76 -31.21
CA LEU A 102 29.69 2.23 -30.45
C LEU A 102 29.53 3.63 -29.83
N GLY A 103 28.91 4.57 -30.54
CA GLY A 103 28.64 5.91 -29.99
C GLY A 103 27.69 5.87 -28.79
N ASP A 104 26.66 5.01 -28.83
CA ASP A 104 25.77 4.80 -27.70
C ASP A 104 26.45 4.07 -26.54
N GLN A 105 27.40 3.15 -26.84
CA GLN A 105 28.22 2.53 -25.81
C GLN A 105 29.05 3.56 -25.05
N VAL A 106 29.73 4.48 -25.76
CA VAL A 106 30.51 5.54 -25.12
C VAL A 106 29.61 6.44 -24.27
N ARG A 107 28.47 6.91 -24.81
CA ARG A 107 27.50 7.71 -24.04
C ARG A 107 27.03 6.99 -22.78
N GLY A 108 26.62 5.73 -22.93
CA GLY A 108 26.16 4.90 -21.83
C GLY A 108 27.24 4.67 -20.77
N MET A 109 28.47 4.36 -21.18
CA MET A 109 29.59 4.14 -20.26
C MET A 109 30.03 5.42 -19.56
N ARG A 110 30.00 6.58 -20.24
CA ARG A 110 30.21 7.89 -19.58
C ARG A 110 29.17 8.11 -18.47
N ARG A 111 27.89 7.78 -18.73
CA ARG A 111 26.81 7.82 -17.72
C ARG A 111 27.08 6.86 -16.55
N VAL A 112 27.52 5.63 -16.82
CA VAL A 112 27.90 4.65 -15.79
C VAL A 112 29.02 5.19 -14.89
N ARG A 113 30.08 5.77 -15.48
CA ARG A 113 31.19 6.38 -14.74
C ARG A 113 30.72 7.53 -13.85
N GLU A 114 29.93 8.46 -14.40
CA GLU A 114 29.37 9.59 -13.63
C GLU A 114 28.50 9.13 -12.45
N ILE A 115 27.76 8.04 -12.62
CA ILE A 115 26.98 7.48 -11.51
C ILE A 115 27.91 6.95 -10.44
N TYR A 116 28.95 6.19 -10.80
CA TYR A 116 29.92 5.69 -9.82
C TYR A 116 30.70 6.78 -9.08
N GLU A 117 31.08 7.86 -9.78
CA GLU A 117 31.94 8.93 -9.24
C GLU A 117 31.19 9.94 -8.35
N ASP A 118 29.90 10.17 -8.59
CA ASP A 118 29.14 11.21 -7.89
C ASP A 118 27.71 10.76 -7.51
N ARG A 119 26.91 10.37 -8.50
CA ARG A 119 25.44 10.25 -8.29
C ARG A 119 25.05 9.06 -7.43
N LEU A 120 25.87 8.01 -7.34
CA LEU A 120 25.65 6.86 -6.47
C LEU A 120 25.55 7.30 -5.01
N ASP A 121 26.49 8.13 -4.52
CA ASP A 121 26.49 8.63 -3.15
C ASP A 121 25.47 9.77 -2.95
N ARG A 122 25.37 10.67 -3.91
CA ARG A 122 24.51 11.86 -3.80
C ARG A 122 23.02 11.56 -3.93
N ILE A 123 22.64 10.61 -4.78
CA ILE A 123 21.24 10.34 -5.14
C ILE A 123 20.81 8.94 -4.68
N TYR A 124 21.53 7.91 -5.11
CA TYR A 124 20.98 6.55 -5.06
C TYR A 124 21.15 5.83 -3.73
N ARG A 125 22.29 6.00 -3.04
CA ARG A 125 22.48 5.51 -1.66
C ARG A 125 21.45 6.11 -0.70
N PRO A 126 21.14 7.42 -0.74
CA PRO A 126 20.01 7.99 -0.01
C PRO A 126 18.67 7.35 -0.34
N LYS A 127 18.34 7.16 -1.63
CA LYS A 127 17.11 6.45 -2.02
C LYS A 127 17.05 5.04 -1.44
N LEU A 128 18.14 4.28 -1.50
CA LEU A 128 18.19 2.91 -0.98
C LEU A 128 18.07 2.84 0.56
N ARG A 129 18.64 3.81 1.29
CA ARG A 129 18.40 3.97 2.75
C ARG A 129 16.96 4.32 3.06
N GLU A 130 16.33 5.13 2.22
CA GLU A 130 14.93 5.48 2.38
C GLU A 130 14.01 4.28 2.16
N LEU A 131 14.32 3.41 1.19
CA LEU A 131 13.61 2.14 1.04
C LEU A 131 13.73 1.29 2.30
N ARG A 132 14.93 1.15 2.87
CA ARG A 132 15.12 0.41 4.12
C ARG A 132 14.28 0.98 5.27
N ARG A 133 14.16 2.31 5.38
CA ARG A 133 13.28 2.94 6.38
C ARG A 133 11.80 2.68 6.09
N ARG A 134 11.38 2.84 4.83
CA ARG A 134 9.98 2.67 4.40
C ARG A 134 9.47 1.25 4.64
N PHE A 135 10.32 0.25 4.47
CA PHE A 135 9.98 -1.16 4.68
C PHE A 135 10.40 -1.69 6.05
N ALA A 136 10.89 -0.82 6.94
CA ALA A 136 11.19 -1.21 8.32
C ALA A 136 9.91 -1.70 9.02
N GLY A 137 10.01 -2.85 9.70
CA GLY A 137 8.88 -3.49 10.38
C GLY A 137 8.05 -4.44 9.51
N ARG A 138 8.24 -4.44 8.17
CA ARG A 138 7.68 -5.49 7.31
C ARG A 138 8.54 -6.75 7.48
N ARG A 139 7.93 -7.82 7.99
CA ARG A 139 8.68 -9.04 8.35
C ARG A 139 9.06 -9.87 7.13
N ARG A 140 8.16 -10.00 6.16
CA ARG A 140 8.33 -10.94 5.06
C ARG A 140 8.33 -10.30 3.68
N CYS A 141 9.04 -10.94 2.77
CA CYS A 141 8.99 -10.63 1.34
C CYS A 141 9.03 -11.90 0.49
N PHE A 142 8.56 -11.76 -0.75
CA PHE A 142 8.53 -12.84 -1.74
C PHE A 142 9.42 -12.46 -2.92
N ILE A 143 10.42 -13.29 -3.19
CA ILE A 143 11.26 -13.18 -4.39
C ILE A 143 10.67 -14.10 -5.45
N ILE A 144 10.13 -13.48 -6.50
CA ILE A 144 9.46 -14.14 -7.60
C ILE A 144 10.46 -14.30 -8.74
N GLY A 145 10.82 -15.56 -9.02
CA GLY A 145 11.61 -15.95 -10.18
C GLY A 145 10.79 -15.88 -11.47
N ASN A 146 11.17 -16.69 -12.46
CA ASN A 146 10.48 -16.73 -13.76
C ASN A 146 10.32 -18.16 -14.29
N GLY A 147 10.46 -19.18 -13.43
CA GLY A 147 10.37 -20.58 -13.86
C GLY A 147 8.94 -21.02 -14.22
N PRO A 148 8.78 -22.17 -14.87
CA PRO A 148 7.49 -22.63 -15.40
C PRO A 148 6.40 -22.82 -14.34
N SER A 149 6.78 -23.16 -13.09
CA SER A 149 5.85 -23.33 -11.96
C SER A 149 4.97 -22.10 -11.67
N LEU A 150 5.34 -20.91 -12.15
CA LEU A 150 4.47 -19.73 -12.03
C LEU A 150 3.13 -19.89 -12.77
N ASN A 151 3.06 -20.75 -13.79
CA ASN A 151 1.80 -21.06 -14.47
C ASN A 151 0.83 -21.86 -13.60
N ASP A 152 1.34 -22.57 -12.59
CA ASP A 152 0.57 -23.36 -11.62
C ASP A 152 0.47 -22.68 -10.24
N THR A 153 0.94 -21.43 -10.14
CA THR A 153 0.97 -20.66 -8.88
C THR A 153 -0.02 -19.50 -8.94
N ASP A 154 -0.95 -19.43 -7.98
CA ASP A 154 -1.88 -18.30 -7.87
C ASP A 154 -1.19 -17.07 -7.28
N LEU A 155 -0.66 -16.21 -8.15
CA LEU A 155 0.04 -14.99 -7.77
C LEU A 155 -0.90 -13.86 -7.30
N GLU A 156 -2.22 -13.95 -7.48
CA GLU A 156 -3.14 -12.94 -6.91
C GLU A 156 -3.06 -12.91 -5.37
N LEU A 157 -2.69 -14.03 -4.75
CA LEU A 157 -2.49 -14.14 -3.30
C LEU A 157 -1.32 -13.30 -2.76
N LEU A 158 -0.45 -12.75 -3.63
CA LEU A 158 0.67 -11.89 -3.24
C LEU A 158 0.36 -10.39 -3.37
N LYS A 159 -0.88 -10.01 -3.70
CA LYS A 159 -1.26 -8.62 -3.98
C LYS A 159 -0.87 -7.61 -2.88
N ASP A 160 -1.01 -8.02 -1.62
CA ASP A 160 -0.74 -7.18 -0.45
C ASP A 160 0.64 -7.46 0.18
N GLU A 161 1.45 -8.33 -0.44
CA GLU A 161 2.78 -8.71 0.01
C GLU A 161 3.88 -7.83 -0.58
N VAL A 162 5.00 -7.75 0.13
CA VAL A 162 6.22 -7.16 -0.45
C VAL A 162 6.86 -8.15 -1.41
N THR A 163 6.99 -7.75 -2.67
CA THR A 163 7.41 -8.64 -3.76
C THR A 163 8.60 -8.09 -4.54
N PHE A 164 9.58 -8.95 -4.82
CA PHE A 164 10.65 -8.72 -5.77
C PHE A 164 10.36 -9.54 -7.02
N ALA A 165 10.07 -8.86 -8.12
CA ALA A 165 9.93 -9.47 -9.43
C ALA A 165 11.18 -9.19 -10.27
N VAL A 166 11.57 -10.13 -11.12
CA VAL A 166 12.87 -10.05 -11.80
C VAL A 166 12.78 -10.17 -13.31
N ASN A 167 13.69 -9.51 -14.04
CA ASN A 167 13.90 -9.69 -15.49
C ASN A 167 12.59 -9.66 -16.32
N GLY A 168 12.20 -10.74 -17.01
CA GLY A 168 11.04 -10.74 -17.90
C GLY A 168 9.66 -10.77 -17.21
N PHE A 169 9.59 -10.61 -15.88
CA PHE A 169 8.33 -10.69 -15.13
C PHE A 169 7.23 -9.72 -15.61
N PHE A 170 7.57 -8.62 -16.29
CA PHE A 170 6.58 -7.72 -16.89
C PHE A 170 5.60 -8.42 -17.85
N LEU A 171 5.97 -9.58 -18.41
CA LEU A 171 5.05 -10.43 -19.18
C LEU A 171 3.96 -11.06 -18.31
N MET A 172 4.29 -11.49 -17.09
CA MET A 172 3.32 -12.02 -16.12
C MET A 172 2.45 -10.89 -15.54
N ALA A 173 3.05 -9.73 -15.26
CA ALA A 173 2.37 -8.61 -14.64
C ALA A 173 1.19 -8.05 -15.47
N GLN A 174 1.07 -8.40 -16.75
CA GLN A 174 -0.08 -8.06 -17.59
C GLN A 174 -1.34 -8.86 -17.23
N LYS A 175 -1.17 -10.02 -16.58
CA LYS A 175 -2.26 -10.91 -16.17
C LYS A 175 -2.73 -10.67 -14.73
N LEU A 176 -2.00 -9.86 -13.96
CA LEU A 176 -2.26 -9.64 -12.54
C LEU A 176 -3.01 -8.34 -12.28
N SER A 177 -3.83 -8.34 -11.23
CA SER A 177 -4.55 -7.15 -10.74
C SER A 177 -3.66 -6.15 -9.99
N TRP A 178 -2.40 -6.51 -9.76
CA TRP A 178 -1.41 -5.76 -8.98
C TRP A 178 -0.05 -5.68 -9.70
N LYS A 179 0.85 -4.84 -9.18
CA LYS A 179 2.23 -4.68 -9.66
C LYS A 179 3.21 -4.96 -8.53
N PRO A 180 4.37 -5.55 -8.82
CA PRO A 180 5.35 -5.88 -7.79
C PRO A 180 5.84 -4.65 -7.06
N THR A 181 6.28 -4.83 -5.82
CA THR A 181 6.87 -3.74 -5.03
C THR A 181 8.19 -3.31 -5.63
N PHE A 182 9.05 -4.27 -5.91
CA PHE A 182 10.37 -4.09 -6.50
C PHE A 182 10.47 -4.85 -7.81
N TYR A 183 11.05 -4.20 -8.81
CA TYR A 183 11.39 -4.81 -10.08
C TYR A 183 12.91 -4.74 -10.29
N VAL A 184 13.55 -5.91 -10.41
CA VAL A 184 15.01 -6.04 -10.45
C VAL A 184 15.46 -6.61 -11.79
N VAL A 185 16.38 -5.93 -12.45
CA VAL A 185 17.05 -6.45 -13.66
C VAL A 185 18.54 -6.46 -13.37
N GLU A 186 19.17 -7.62 -13.56
CA GLU A 186 20.62 -7.80 -13.44
C GLU A 186 21.23 -8.26 -14.77
N ASP A 187 20.52 -9.11 -15.52
CA ASP A 187 21.05 -9.66 -16.77
C ASP A 187 21.15 -8.56 -17.84
N HIS A 188 22.38 -8.31 -18.32
CA HIS A 188 22.66 -7.28 -19.31
C HIS A 188 22.04 -7.60 -20.68
N LEU A 189 21.87 -8.88 -21.03
CA LEU A 189 21.20 -9.29 -22.27
C LEU A 189 19.71 -8.99 -22.18
N VAL A 190 19.07 -9.24 -21.02
CA VAL A 190 17.68 -8.86 -20.78
C VAL A 190 17.52 -7.34 -20.82
N ALA A 191 18.43 -6.60 -20.18
CA ALA A 191 18.38 -5.14 -20.16
C ALA A 191 18.47 -4.53 -21.57
N GLU A 192 19.36 -5.03 -22.42
CA GLU A 192 19.51 -4.58 -23.79
C GLU A 192 18.37 -5.03 -24.70
N ASP A 193 17.95 -6.29 -24.59
CA ASP A 193 16.94 -6.83 -25.50
C ASP A 193 15.52 -6.39 -25.15
N ARG A 194 15.28 -6.01 -23.89
CA ARG A 194 13.96 -5.60 -23.37
C ARG A 194 13.90 -4.16 -22.88
N LYS A 195 14.87 -3.31 -23.27
CA LYS A 195 14.96 -1.92 -22.80
C LYS A 195 13.62 -1.19 -22.85
N ASP A 196 12.93 -1.25 -23.99
CA ASP A 196 11.69 -0.51 -24.19
C ASP A 196 10.54 -1.04 -23.31
N GLN A 197 10.42 -2.37 -23.18
CA GLN A 197 9.43 -2.99 -22.28
C GLN A 197 9.73 -2.67 -20.80
N ILE A 198 11.02 -2.69 -20.41
CA ILE A 198 11.49 -2.30 -19.07
C ILE A 198 11.15 -0.84 -18.79
N ALA A 199 11.34 0.06 -19.76
CA ALA A 199 11.01 1.48 -19.63
C ALA A 199 9.48 1.70 -19.51
N ALA A 200 8.70 0.96 -20.29
CA ALA A 200 7.24 1.00 -20.29
C ALA A 200 6.59 0.39 -19.03
N PHE A 201 7.27 -0.51 -18.33
CA PHE A 201 6.75 -1.12 -17.12
C PHE A 201 6.73 -0.11 -15.96
N LYS A 202 5.54 0.42 -15.64
CA LYS A 202 5.30 1.40 -14.56
C LYS A 202 4.64 0.77 -13.34
N GLY A 203 4.83 1.37 -12.17
CA GLY A 203 4.28 0.90 -10.90
C GLY A 203 5.33 0.47 -9.87
N PRO A 204 6.24 -0.48 -10.19
CA PRO A 204 7.23 -0.95 -9.22
C PRO A 204 8.37 0.06 -9.02
N ILE A 205 9.05 -0.06 -7.88
CA ILE A 205 10.35 0.57 -7.66
C ILE A 205 11.39 -0.25 -8.42
N LYS A 206 12.11 0.38 -9.34
CA LYS A 206 13.09 -0.26 -10.21
C LYS A 206 14.45 -0.26 -9.55
N LEU A 207 14.98 -1.45 -9.25
CA LEU A 207 16.31 -1.62 -8.65
C LEU A 207 17.25 -2.17 -9.73
N PHE A 208 18.20 -1.36 -10.17
CA PHE A 208 19.13 -1.75 -11.23
C PHE A 208 20.58 -1.61 -10.78
N PRO A 209 21.47 -2.56 -11.11
CA PRO A 209 22.90 -2.35 -11.00
C PRO A 209 23.37 -1.12 -11.79
N VAL A 210 24.30 -0.34 -11.23
CA VAL A 210 24.86 0.85 -11.90
C VAL A 210 25.42 0.52 -13.29
N TYR A 211 26.02 -0.66 -13.49
CA TYR A 211 26.56 -1.02 -14.80
C TYR A 211 25.48 -1.10 -15.88
N LEU A 212 24.21 -1.40 -15.57
CA LEU A 212 23.12 -1.39 -16.56
C LEU A 212 22.68 0.02 -16.95
N ALA A 213 23.18 1.05 -16.27
CA ALA A 213 22.94 2.43 -16.65
C ALA A 213 23.60 2.80 -17.99
N TYR A 214 24.24 1.91 -18.74
CA TYR A 214 24.57 2.24 -20.14
C TYR A 214 23.34 2.16 -21.06
N CYS A 215 22.33 1.34 -20.74
CA CYS A 215 21.14 1.14 -21.57
C CYS A 215 19.82 1.43 -20.85
N LEU A 216 19.73 1.24 -19.53
CA LEU A 216 18.52 1.50 -18.75
C LEU A 216 18.45 2.94 -18.27
N ASP A 217 17.27 3.54 -18.32
CA ASP A 217 17.10 4.96 -18.05
C ASP A 217 16.82 5.26 -16.57
N GLU A 218 17.26 6.45 -16.16
CA GLU A 218 16.97 7.01 -14.84
C GLU A 218 15.51 7.46 -14.76
N GLY A 219 14.95 7.42 -13.56
CA GLY A 219 13.55 7.78 -13.30
C GLY A 219 13.32 8.07 -11.81
N GLU A 220 12.16 8.65 -11.49
CA GLU A 220 11.76 8.87 -10.10
C GLU A 220 11.66 7.54 -9.34
N ASP A 221 11.14 6.51 -10.00
CA ASP A 221 10.98 5.13 -9.55
C ASP A 221 12.28 4.28 -9.64
N THR A 222 13.36 4.81 -10.20
CA THR A 222 14.63 4.09 -10.38
C THR A 222 15.61 4.35 -9.23
N VAL A 223 16.21 3.26 -8.73
CA VAL A 223 17.31 3.25 -7.77
C VAL A 223 18.45 2.41 -8.33
N PHE A 224 19.56 3.06 -8.69
CA PHE A 224 20.77 2.37 -9.08
C PHE A 224 21.59 1.93 -7.86
N PHE A 225 22.09 0.70 -7.82
CA PHE A 225 22.91 0.20 -6.72
C PHE A 225 24.24 -0.37 -7.21
N ARG A 226 25.26 -0.33 -6.37
CA ARG A 226 26.57 -0.92 -6.69
C ARG A 226 26.45 -2.43 -6.65
N HIS A 227 26.76 -3.08 -7.76
CA HIS A 227 26.81 -4.53 -7.91
C HIS A 227 28.18 -4.92 -8.43
N LEU A 228 28.83 -5.89 -7.80
CA LEU A 228 30.24 -6.21 -8.02
C LEU A 228 30.41 -7.66 -8.51
N PRO A 229 31.50 -7.94 -9.25
CA PRO A 229 31.92 -9.31 -9.51
C PRO A 229 32.23 -10.06 -8.21
N ARG A 230 32.19 -11.40 -8.29
CA ARG A 230 32.58 -12.30 -7.22
C ARG A 230 34.07 -12.15 -6.91
N LYS A 231 34.41 -11.87 -5.66
CA LYS A 231 35.79 -11.78 -5.15
C LYS A 231 36.30 -13.13 -4.69
N SER A 232 35.43 -13.94 -4.08
CA SER A 232 35.80 -15.24 -3.48
C SER A 232 35.78 -16.42 -4.47
N TYR A 233 35.32 -16.20 -5.70
CA TYR A 233 35.20 -17.25 -6.71
C TYR A 233 36.58 -17.62 -7.31
N PRO A 234 36.89 -18.91 -7.57
CA PRO A 234 36.00 -20.07 -7.55
C PRO A 234 35.84 -20.78 -6.20
N ASP A 235 36.57 -20.35 -5.17
CA ASP A 235 36.61 -21.05 -3.88
C ASP A 235 35.38 -20.76 -2.98
N GLY A 236 34.56 -19.78 -3.36
CA GLY A 236 33.31 -19.44 -2.69
C GLY A 236 32.52 -18.34 -3.40
N PHE A 237 31.43 -17.91 -2.76
CA PHE A 237 30.58 -16.81 -3.19
C PHE A 237 30.54 -15.72 -2.12
N ASP A 238 30.32 -14.47 -2.54
CA ASP A 238 30.23 -13.33 -1.63
C ASP A 238 28.77 -12.92 -1.45
N PHE A 239 28.34 -12.72 -0.20
CA PHE A 239 27.01 -12.21 0.12
C PHE A 239 27.13 -10.93 0.94
N SER A 240 26.52 -9.84 0.45
CA SER A 240 26.49 -8.58 1.19
C SER A 240 25.26 -8.48 2.09
N THR A 241 25.49 -8.04 3.34
CA THR A 241 24.44 -7.63 4.27
C THR A 241 24.15 -6.13 4.19
N ASP A 242 24.94 -5.36 3.43
CA ASP A 242 24.77 -3.92 3.22
C ASP A 242 24.76 -3.57 1.73
N ALA A 243 23.57 -3.54 1.14
CA ALA A 243 23.39 -3.18 -0.27
C ALA A 243 23.67 -1.70 -0.55
N CYS A 244 23.77 -0.83 0.47
CA CYS A 244 24.26 0.53 0.28
C CYS A 244 25.76 0.55 -0.02
N ASP A 245 26.54 -0.38 0.51
CA ASP A 245 27.93 -0.54 0.09
C ASP A 245 27.99 -1.17 -1.30
N ALA A 246 27.61 -2.45 -1.40
CA ALA A 246 27.55 -3.20 -2.64
C ALA A 246 26.70 -4.48 -2.50
N THR A 247 26.32 -5.07 -3.62
CA THR A 247 25.87 -6.47 -3.75
C THR A 247 26.82 -7.23 -4.68
N TYR A 248 26.77 -8.55 -4.70
CA TYR A 248 27.65 -9.41 -5.49
C TYR A 248 26.89 -10.37 -6.41
N ALA A 249 27.47 -10.64 -7.59
CA ALA A 249 26.88 -11.56 -8.56
C ALA A 249 26.88 -13.02 -8.05
N GLY A 250 25.79 -13.74 -8.27
CA GLY A 250 25.61 -15.13 -7.78
C GLY A 250 25.02 -16.10 -8.79
N CYS A 251 25.31 -15.90 -10.08
CA CYS A 251 24.76 -16.69 -11.20
C CYS A 251 23.23 -16.60 -11.39
N THR A 252 22.52 -15.81 -10.59
CA THR A 252 21.08 -15.57 -10.74
C THR A 252 20.66 -14.26 -10.09
N VAL A 253 19.70 -13.56 -10.71
CA VAL A 253 19.13 -12.30 -10.19
C VAL A 253 18.42 -12.45 -8.85
N THR A 254 17.91 -13.64 -8.54
CA THR A 254 17.31 -13.94 -7.24
C THR A 254 18.35 -13.89 -6.11
N TYR A 255 19.63 -14.17 -6.38
CA TYR A 255 20.72 -14.01 -5.41
C TYR A 255 20.97 -12.53 -5.07
N THR A 256 20.88 -11.65 -6.07
CA THR A 256 20.91 -10.20 -5.86
C THR A 256 19.70 -9.73 -5.07
N CYS A 257 18.51 -10.27 -5.36
CA CYS A 257 17.30 -9.97 -4.58
C CYS A 257 17.41 -10.40 -3.12
N MET A 258 18.07 -11.53 -2.83
CA MET A 258 18.30 -11.98 -1.45
C MET A 258 19.18 -10.99 -0.66
N GLN A 259 20.24 -10.45 -1.27
CA GLN A 259 21.09 -9.43 -0.64
C GLN A 259 20.33 -8.11 -0.42
N LEU A 260 19.53 -7.69 -1.41
CA LEU A 260 18.66 -6.52 -1.29
C LEU A 260 17.61 -6.70 -0.18
N ALA A 261 16.94 -7.85 -0.13
CA ALA A 261 15.97 -8.18 0.89
C ALA A 261 16.59 -8.22 2.29
N TYR A 262 17.80 -8.78 2.41
CA TYR A 262 18.54 -8.76 3.67
C TYR A 262 18.84 -7.33 4.12
N TYR A 263 19.36 -6.49 3.24
CA TYR A 263 19.67 -5.10 3.56
C TYR A 263 18.42 -4.30 3.95
N LEU A 264 17.30 -4.51 3.26
CA LEU A 264 16.03 -3.83 3.51
C LEU A 264 15.38 -4.24 4.84
N GLY A 265 15.84 -5.34 5.44
CA GLY A 265 15.48 -5.73 6.81
C GLY A 265 14.38 -6.77 6.91
N PHE A 266 14.09 -7.52 5.83
CA PHE A 266 13.13 -8.62 5.91
C PHE A 266 13.70 -9.79 6.73
N ASP A 267 12.89 -10.31 7.64
CA ASP A 267 13.18 -11.45 8.51
C ASP A 267 12.80 -12.77 7.84
N GLU A 268 11.84 -12.76 6.92
CA GLU A 268 11.30 -13.95 6.27
C GLU A 268 11.31 -13.77 4.73
N ILE A 269 12.11 -14.57 4.04
CA ILE A 269 12.27 -14.51 2.58
C ILE A 269 11.70 -15.78 1.96
N TYR A 270 10.70 -15.63 1.09
CA TYR A 270 10.06 -16.75 0.41
C TYR A 270 10.37 -16.72 -1.09
N LEU A 271 10.82 -17.84 -1.63
CA LEU A 271 11.08 -17.98 -3.07
C LEU A 271 9.86 -18.59 -3.76
N VAL A 272 9.43 -17.97 -4.86
CA VAL A 272 8.29 -18.42 -5.67
C VAL A 272 8.71 -18.42 -7.13
N GLY A 273 8.41 -19.47 -7.90
CA GLY A 273 8.82 -19.54 -9.31
C GLY A 273 10.31 -19.70 -9.54
N VAL A 274 11.03 -20.32 -8.59
CA VAL A 274 12.47 -20.59 -8.67
C VAL A 274 12.70 -22.09 -8.83
N ASP A 275 12.40 -22.59 -10.03
CA ASP A 275 12.34 -24.03 -10.31
C ASP A 275 13.71 -24.71 -10.29
N ALA A 276 14.79 -24.03 -10.72
CA ALA A 276 16.12 -24.62 -10.93
C ALA A 276 16.10 -25.90 -11.81
N ASP A 277 15.12 -26.00 -12.72
CA ASP A 277 14.97 -27.10 -13.67
C ASP A 277 15.11 -26.57 -15.10
N TYR A 278 16.29 -26.75 -15.67
CA TYR A 278 16.64 -26.20 -16.98
C TYR A 278 16.94 -27.32 -17.97
N SER A 279 16.38 -27.20 -19.16
CA SER A 279 16.65 -28.03 -20.33
C SER A 279 17.27 -27.17 -21.42
N ILE A 280 18.46 -27.52 -21.91
CA ILE A 280 19.09 -26.84 -23.05
C ILE A 280 18.48 -27.42 -24.34
N PRO A 281 17.77 -26.61 -25.15
CA PRO A 281 17.16 -27.11 -26.38
C PRO A 281 18.22 -27.50 -27.42
N SER A 282 17.93 -28.52 -28.23
CA SER A 282 18.87 -29.05 -29.22
C SER A 282 19.16 -28.10 -30.38
N ASP A 283 18.32 -27.08 -30.58
CA ASP A 283 18.47 -26.04 -31.60
C ASP A 283 19.15 -24.76 -31.09
N ALA A 284 19.52 -24.70 -29.81
CA ALA A 284 20.21 -23.55 -29.25
C ALA A 284 21.64 -23.47 -29.79
N SER A 285 21.97 -22.35 -30.43
CA SER A 285 23.36 -22.09 -30.85
C SER A 285 24.17 -21.58 -29.65
N GLN A 286 25.30 -22.22 -29.36
CA GLN A 286 26.19 -21.83 -28.26
C GLN A 286 27.35 -21.01 -28.81
N SER A 287 27.55 -19.81 -28.26
CA SER A 287 28.81 -19.08 -28.38
C SER A 287 29.44 -18.92 -27.00
N SER A 288 30.76 -19.12 -26.90
CA SER A 288 31.53 -18.92 -25.67
C SER A 288 31.96 -17.46 -25.51
N ALA A 289 31.02 -16.53 -25.62
CA ALA A 289 31.27 -15.13 -25.31
C ALA A 289 31.28 -14.93 -23.79
N TYR A 290 32.24 -14.19 -23.23
CA TYR A 290 32.24 -13.79 -21.81
C TYR A 290 32.45 -14.91 -20.76
N GLY A 291 32.91 -16.10 -21.17
CA GLY A 291 33.16 -17.23 -20.25
C GLY A 291 31.90 -17.99 -19.80
N VAL A 292 30.74 -17.66 -20.36
CA VAL A 292 29.44 -18.34 -20.18
C VAL A 292 28.81 -18.53 -21.56
N GLY A 293 28.11 -19.63 -21.82
CA GLY A 293 27.44 -19.81 -23.11
C GLY A 293 26.35 -18.75 -23.33
N VAL A 294 26.36 -18.05 -24.47
CA VAL A 294 25.20 -17.28 -24.94
C VAL A 294 24.42 -18.16 -25.90
N LEU A 295 23.14 -18.38 -25.59
CA LEU A 295 22.19 -19.14 -26.38
C LEU A 295 21.31 -18.18 -27.19
N ASP A 296 21.18 -18.48 -28.48
CA ASP A 296 20.14 -17.92 -29.36
C ASP A 296 19.27 -19.07 -29.85
N MET A 297 17.99 -19.03 -29.46
CA MET A 297 17.00 -20.07 -29.71
C MET A 297 16.06 -19.67 -30.85
N LYS A 298 15.76 -20.63 -31.73
CA LYS A 298 14.75 -20.45 -32.80
C LYS A 298 13.36 -20.95 -32.38
N SER A 299 13.30 -21.70 -31.28
CA SER A 299 12.11 -22.31 -30.68
C SER A 299 11.58 -21.52 -29.47
N ASP A 300 10.37 -21.88 -29.03
CA ASP A 300 9.73 -21.36 -27.82
C ASP A 300 10.56 -21.72 -26.56
N ASP A 301 10.62 -20.83 -25.58
CA ASP A 301 11.35 -21.04 -24.32
C ASP A 301 10.63 -22.03 -23.39
N PRO A 302 11.21 -23.22 -23.10
CA PRO A 302 10.61 -24.20 -22.20
C PRO A 302 10.98 -23.99 -20.72
N ASN A 303 11.95 -23.10 -20.44
CA ASN A 303 12.57 -22.96 -19.13
C ASN A 303 11.97 -21.83 -18.28
N HIS A 304 11.04 -21.07 -18.85
CA HIS A 304 10.37 -19.97 -18.19
C HIS A 304 8.86 -20.06 -18.35
N PHE A 305 8.11 -19.30 -17.54
CA PHE A 305 6.65 -19.34 -17.55
C PHE A 305 6.00 -18.90 -18.88
N HIS A 306 6.75 -18.20 -19.74
CA HIS A 306 6.25 -17.68 -21.00
C HIS A 306 7.15 -18.09 -22.17
N ARG A 307 6.55 -18.65 -23.22
CA ARG A 307 7.26 -19.07 -24.45
C ARG A 307 8.11 -17.96 -25.09
N ASP A 308 7.64 -16.73 -25.01
CA ASP A 308 8.33 -15.55 -25.56
C ASP A 308 9.27 -14.90 -24.53
N TYR A 309 9.65 -15.56 -23.43
CA TYR A 309 10.55 -14.98 -22.43
C TYR A 309 11.97 -14.82 -23.00
N PHE A 310 12.62 -15.93 -23.38
CA PHE A 310 13.82 -15.96 -24.23
C PHE A 310 13.56 -16.56 -25.63
N GLY A 311 12.31 -16.57 -26.09
CA GLY A 311 11.94 -17.05 -27.42
C GLY A 311 12.64 -16.33 -28.57
N LYS A 312 12.24 -16.64 -29.81
CA LYS A 312 12.94 -16.24 -31.05
C LYS A 312 13.47 -14.79 -31.06
N GLY A 313 14.80 -14.67 -31.08
CA GLY A 313 15.51 -13.38 -31.22
C GLY A 313 15.92 -12.71 -29.91
N TYR A 314 15.73 -13.37 -28.76
CA TYR A 314 16.23 -12.93 -27.46
C TYR A 314 17.43 -13.77 -27.03
N ARG A 315 18.44 -13.11 -26.44
CA ARG A 315 19.66 -13.78 -25.98
C ARG A 315 19.53 -14.19 -24.52
N TRP A 316 20.14 -15.32 -24.16
CA TRP A 316 20.17 -15.83 -22.78
C TRP A 316 21.52 -16.45 -22.43
N HIS A 317 21.95 -16.28 -21.18
CA HIS A 317 23.10 -16.96 -20.60
C HIS A 317 22.82 -18.41 -20.19
N ASP A 318 23.81 -19.29 -20.32
CA ASP A 318 23.79 -20.60 -19.66
C ASP A 318 23.55 -20.44 -18.15
N PRO A 319 22.47 -21.04 -17.59
CA PRO A 319 22.07 -20.86 -16.19
C PRO A 319 23.11 -21.37 -15.18
N GLN A 320 24.10 -22.18 -15.57
CA GLN A 320 25.16 -22.70 -14.69
C GLN A 320 24.62 -23.20 -13.34
N VAL A 321 23.66 -24.13 -13.39
CA VAL A 321 22.84 -24.55 -12.24
C VAL A 321 23.68 -24.95 -11.02
N ASP A 322 24.78 -25.68 -11.22
CA ASP A 322 25.66 -26.10 -10.13
C ASP A 322 26.25 -24.91 -9.34
N LYS A 323 26.70 -23.88 -10.06
CA LYS A 323 27.26 -22.65 -9.47
C LYS A 323 26.18 -21.81 -8.80
N MET A 324 24.98 -21.77 -9.37
CA MET A 324 23.82 -21.12 -8.74
C MET A 324 23.45 -21.81 -7.42
N VAL A 325 23.51 -23.14 -7.36
CA VAL A 325 23.28 -23.92 -6.13
C VAL A 325 24.34 -23.61 -5.08
N GLU A 326 25.61 -23.49 -5.45
CA GLU A 326 26.69 -23.05 -4.55
C GLU A 326 26.45 -21.64 -4.01
N ALA A 327 26.06 -20.69 -4.86
CA ALA A 327 25.68 -19.35 -4.44
C ALA A 327 24.51 -19.38 -3.44
N TYR A 328 23.45 -20.14 -3.72
CA TYR A 328 22.31 -20.27 -2.79
C TYR A 328 22.69 -20.87 -1.45
N ARG A 329 23.65 -21.81 -1.39
CA ARG A 329 24.16 -22.33 -0.11
C ARG A 329 24.83 -21.22 0.72
N GLU A 330 25.58 -20.34 0.07
CA GLU A 330 26.17 -19.18 0.74
C GLU A 330 25.09 -18.18 1.21
N ALA A 331 24.09 -17.87 0.37
CA ALA A 331 22.97 -17.04 0.80
C ALA A 331 22.25 -17.63 2.02
N LYS A 332 21.96 -18.93 2.00
CA LYS A 332 21.34 -19.65 3.13
C LYS A 332 22.19 -19.49 4.40
N ARG A 333 23.49 -19.75 4.30
CA ARG A 333 24.45 -19.64 5.42
C ARG A 333 24.42 -18.25 6.06
N VAL A 334 24.44 -17.19 5.25
CA VAL A 334 24.47 -15.80 5.75
C VAL A 334 23.11 -15.34 6.27
N ILE A 335 22.01 -15.66 5.57
CA ILE A 335 20.65 -15.27 5.97
C ILE A 335 20.27 -15.95 7.29
N GLU A 336 20.41 -17.28 7.37
CA GLU A 336 20.07 -18.05 8.57
C GLU A 336 21.04 -17.76 9.72
N GLY A 337 22.33 -17.55 9.43
CA GLY A 337 23.31 -17.09 10.42
C GLY A 337 22.99 -15.71 11.00
N GLY A 338 22.20 -14.90 10.29
CA GLY A 338 21.63 -13.64 10.76
C GLY A 338 20.31 -13.77 11.52
N ASN A 339 19.91 -14.99 11.93
CA ASN A 339 18.62 -15.32 12.56
C ASN A 339 17.40 -14.97 11.70
N ARG A 340 17.52 -15.08 10.38
CA ARG A 340 16.42 -14.84 9.43
C ARG A 340 16.04 -16.12 8.72
N LEU A 341 14.80 -16.18 8.25
CA LEU A 341 14.23 -17.32 7.55
C LEU A 341 14.34 -17.13 6.04
N ILE A 342 14.75 -18.19 5.34
CA ILE A 342 14.57 -18.30 3.89
C ILE A 342 14.01 -19.66 3.52
N ARG A 343 12.93 -19.68 2.73
CA ARG A 343 12.22 -20.91 2.34
C ARG A 343 11.84 -20.94 0.87
N ASN A 344 11.82 -22.14 0.30
CA ASN A 344 11.33 -22.37 -1.05
C ASN A 344 9.82 -22.65 -1.03
N ALA A 345 9.03 -21.69 -1.51
CA ALA A 345 7.58 -21.81 -1.70
C ALA A 345 7.20 -22.06 -3.18
N THR A 346 8.17 -22.44 -4.02
CA THR A 346 7.92 -22.80 -5.42
C THR A 346 7.15 -24.12 -5.50
N VAL A 347 6.07 -24.13 -6.28
CA VAL A 347 5.30 -25.35 -6.57
C VAL A 347 6.12 -26.24 -7.50
N GLY A 348 6.63 -27.37 -6.99
CA GLY A 348 7.49 -28.27 -7.76
C GLY A 348 8.93 -27.76 -7.92
N GLY A 349 9.55 -27.97 -9.08
CA GLY A 349 10.95 -27.65 -9.36
C GLY A 349 11.97 -28.57 -8.65
N LYS A 350 13.26 -28.31 -8.89
CA LYS A 350 14.43 -29.07 -8.37
C LYS A 350 15.28 -28.28 -7.37
N LEU A 351 14.87 -27.08 -6.96
CA LEU A 351 15.60 -26.29 -5.97
C LEU A 351 15.39 -26.84 -4.55
N GLU A 352 16.38 -27.57 -4.04
CA GLU A 352 16.33 -28.19 -2.69
C GLU A 352 17.29 -27.55 -1.67
N VAL A 353 17.95 -26.44 -2.02
CA VAL A 353 18.89 -25.76 -1.10
C VAL A 353 18.18 -25.18 0.13
N PHE A 354 16.98 -24.63 -0.07
CA PHE A 354 16.17 -24.02 0.98
C PHE A 354 15.04 -24.95 1.39
N GLU A 355 14.68 -24.96 2.67
CA GLU A 355 13.57 -25.77 3.18
C GLU A 355 12.28 -25.42 2.42
N ARG A 356 11.57 -26.46 1.95
CA ARG A 356 10.30 -26.29 1.23
C ARG A 356 9.18 -25.92 2.19
N ALA A 357 8.27 -25.09 1.72
CA ALA A 357 7.05 -24.77 2.44
C ALA A 357 5.86 -24.66 1.48
N ASP A 358 4.66 -24.97 1.99
CA ASP A 358 3.44 -24.86 1.20
C ASP A 358 3.15 -23.39 0.90
N TYR A 359 3.17 -23.04 -0.39
CA TYR A 359 2.91 -21.69 -0.87
C TYR A 359 1.59 -21.15 -0.30
N THR A 360 0.53 -21.94 -0.38
CA THR A 360 -0.80 -21.52 0.04
C THR A 360 -0.85 -21.28 1.54
N GLU A 361 -0.20 -22.12 2.35
CA GLU A 361 -0.06 -21.94 3.79
C GLU A 361 0.65 -20.63 4.13
N ILE A 362 1.76 -20.33 3.44
CA ILE A 362 2.54 -19.11 3.69
C ILE A 362 1.72 -17.87 3.38
N VAL A 363 1.16 -17.76 2.16
CA VAL A 363 0.46 -16.55 1.71
C VAL A 363 -0.89 -16.34 2.39
N THR A 364 -1.39 -17.33 3.14
CA THR A 364 -2.63 -17.21 3.91
C THR A 364 -2.40 -16.98 5.40
N ARG A 365 -1.13 -16.96 5.85
CA ARG A 365 -0.72 -16.27 7.08
C ARG A 365 -0.64 -14.77 6.77
N PRO A 366 -0.92 -13.85 7.69
CA PRO A 366 -0.84 -12.40 7.43
C PRO A 366 0.60 -11.89 7.52
N ALA A 367 0.93 -10.88 6.72
CA ALA A 367 2.27 -10.36 6.56
C ALA A 367 2.83 -9.54 7.75
N ASP A 368 1.97 -8.92 8.56
CA ASP A 368 2.39 -7.84 9.46
C ASP A 368 1.88 -8.03 10.89
N MET A 369 2.47 -8.97 11.62
CA MET A 369 2.31 -9.10 13.07
C MET A 369 3.67 -9.13 13.75
N ALA A 370 4.08 -7.99 14.32
CA ALA A 370 5.25 -7.87 15.17
C ALA A 370 4.90 -8.25 16.62
N SER A 371 5.78 -9.03 17.26
CA SER A 371 5.65 -9.48 18.65
C SER A 371 6.37 -8.60 19.66
N PRO A 372 5.71 -8.23 20.76
CA PRO A 372 6.28 -8.22 22.10
C PRO A 372 5.60 -9.32 22.93
N LEU A 373 6.30 -10.44 23.16
CA LEU A 373 5.75 -11.69 23.72
C LEU A 373 5.16 -11.57 25.13
N GLY A 374 4.01 -12.23 25.34
CA GLY A 374 3.51 -12.67 26.65
C GLY A 374 3.89 -14.13 26.98
N ASP A 375 3.63 -14.55 28.22
CA ASP A 375 4.15 -15.75 28.93
C ASP A 375 3.94 -17.13 28.27
N ASP A 376 3.26 -17.23 27.12
CA ASP A 376 3.03 -18.47 26.37
C ASP A 376 3.62 -18.46 24.94
N GLY A 377 4.40 -17.44 24.61
CA GLY A 377 4.99 -17.28 23.28
C GLY A 377 4.04 -16.68 22.24
N ARG A 378 2.88 -16.13 22.64
CA ARG A 378 1.99 -15.35 21.77
C ARG A 378 2.13 -13.84 22.02
N ASP A 379 2.05 -13.09 20.93
CA ASP A 379 2.23 -11.63 20.86
C ASP A 379 1.01 -10.85 21.36
N TYR A 380 -0.17 -11.44 21.23
CA TYR A 380 -1.47 -10.84 21.55
C TYR A 380 -2.46 -11.91 22.02
N PRO A 381 -3.39 -11.58 22.95
CA PRO A 381 -4.47 -12.50 23.32
C PRO A 381 -5.42 -12.74 22.15
N ARG A 382 -6.02 -13.93 22.09
CA ARG A 382 -7.12 -14.22 21.16
C ARG A 382 -8.39 -13.52 21.66
N ILE A 383 -8.88 -12.55 20.91
CA ILE A 383 -10.05 -11.77 21.26
C ILE A 383 -11.28 -12.29 20.53
N LEU A 384 -12.32 -12.61 21.31
CA LEU A 384 -13.67 -12.79 20.82
C LEU A 384 -14.46 -11.49 21.00
N VAL A 385 -14.96 -10.91 19.93
CA VAL A 385 -15.86 -9.75 19.96
C VAL A 385 -17.30 -10.20 19.71
N VAL A 386 -18.23 -9.84 20.58
CA VAL A 386 -19.67 -10.04 20.38
C VAL A 386 -20.33 -8.67 20.29
N ASP A 387 -20.60 -8.24 19.07
CA ASP A 387 -21.10 -6.89 18.78
C ASP A 387 -21.88 -6.93 17.47
N PRO A 388 -23.14 -6.43 17.42
CA PRO A 388 -23.95 -6.55 16.21
C PRO A 388 -23.40 -5.76 15.02
N THR A 389 -22.57 -4.75 15.25
CA THR A 389 -21.96 -3.95 14.19
C THR A 389 -20.66 -4.62 13.74
N PRO A 390 -20.53 -5.04 12.47
CA PRO A 390 -19.28 -5.61 11.98
C PRO A 390 -18.10 -4.62 12.05
N VAL A 391 -16.90 -5.12 12.38
CA VAL A 391 -15.68 -4.31 12.31
C VAL A 391 -15.43 -3.81 10.90
N GLY A 392 -15.00 -2.55 10.76
CA GLY A 392 -14.71 -1.92 9.46
C GLY A 392 -15.93 -1.53 8.65
N ASP A 393 -17.15 -1.72 9.15
CA ASP A 393 -18.36 -1.23 8.49
C ASP A 393 -18.46 0.31 8.53
N LEU A 394 -19.37 0.88 7.75
CA LEU A 394 -19.48 2.34 7.59
C LEU A 394 -20.00 3.07 8.85
N SER A 395 -20.33 2.36 9.92
CA SER A 395 -20.77 2.99 11.17
C SER A 395 -19.57 3.49 11.99
N ALA A 396 -19.80 4.49 12.83
CA ALA A 396 -18.77 4.97 13.76
C ALA A 396 -18.23 3.84 14.66
N THR A 397 -19.11 2.93 15.09
CA THR A 397 -18.75 1.80 15.94
C THR A 397 -17.96 0.73 15.18
N GLY A 398 -18.23 0.52 13.88
CA GLY A 398 -17.46 -0.37 13.03
C GLY A 398 -16.05 0.16 12.76
N GLN A 399 -15.94 1.45 12.45
CA GLN A 399 -14.64 2.14 12.27
C GLN A 399 -13.83 2.18 13.57
N LEU A 400 -14.47 2.45 14.71
CA LEU A 400 -13.84 2.41 16.03
C LEU A 400 -13.19 1.07 16.33
N LYS A 401 -13.88 -0.03 16.03
CA LYS A 401 -13.29 -1.36 16.17
C LYS A 401 -12.17 -1.58 15.16
N ALA A 402 -12.30 -1.07 13.94
CA ALA A 402 -11.26 -1.23 12.91
C ALA A 402 -9.96 -0.55 13.36
N SER A 403 -10.06 0.64 13.95
CA SER A 403 -8.91 1.34 14.53
C SER A 403 -8.41 0.68 15.82
N LEU A 404 -9.30 0.20 16.69
CA LEU A 404 -8.92 -0.44 17.96
C LEU A 404 -8.17 -1.76 17.75
N PHE A 405 -8.60 -2.55 16.76
CA PHE A 405 -8.01 -3.84 16.42
C PHE A 405 -7.10 -3.74 15.20
N ASP A 406 -6.73 -2.54 14.79
CA ASP A 406 -5.71 -2.34 13.76
C ASP A 406 -4.39 -2.94 14.24
N GLY A 407 -3.76 -3.74 13.39
CA GLY A 407 -2.56 -4.51 13.77
C GLY A 407 -2.77 -5.69 14.73
N TRP A 408 -4.01 -6.16 14.98
CA TRP A 408 -4.26 -7.40 15.74
C TRP A 408 -4.02 -8.65 14.87
N PRO A 409 -3.47 -9.78 15.40
CA PRO A 409 -3.12 -10.91 14.54
C PRO A 409 -4.33 -11.57 13.90
N VAL A 410 -4.23 -11.90 12.61
CA VAL A 410 -5.24 -12.74 11.97
C VAL A 410 -5.18 -14.12 12.60
N GLY A 411 -6.35 -14.67 12.89
CA GLY A 411 -6.49 -15.85 13.72
C GLY A 411 -6.40 -15.57 15.23
N GLY A 412 -6.01 -14.35 15.63
CA GLY A 412 -6.11 -13.81 16.99
C GLY A 412 -7.37 -12.98 17.23
N TYR A 413 -8.20 -12.74 16.20
CA TYR A 413 -9.48 -12.04 16.29
C TYR A 413 -10.61 -12.90 15.72
N MET A 414 -11.73 -12.97 16.45
CA MET A 414 -13.00 -13.52 16.00
C MET A 414 -14.13 -12.59 16.45
N GLN A 415 -15.10 -12.33 15.58
CA GLN A 415 -16.29 -11.55 15.88
C GLN A 415 -17.57 -12.32 15.56
N LEU A 416 -18.55 -12.25 16.46
CA LEU A 416 -19.94 -12.58 16.20
C LEU A 416 -20.73 -11.27 16.03
N PHE A 417 -21.45 -11.15 14.91
CA PHE A 417 -22.15 -9.91 14.54
C PHE A 417 -23.57 -10.15 14.00
N ASN A 418 -24.34 -9.07 13.85
CA ASN A 418 -25.70 -9.12 13.30
C ASN A 418 -25.64 -9.07 11.78
N ARG A 419 -26.10 -10.11 11.10
CA ARG A 419 -26.15 -10.20 9.63
C ARG A 419 -27.47 -9.64 9.06
N GLY A 420 -28.44 -9.33 9.91
CA GLY A 420 -29.81 -8.96 9.55
C GLY A 420 -30.79 -10.12 9.72
N ASN A 421 -32.08 -9.82 9.76
CA ASN A 421 -33.17 -10.82 9.87
C ASN A 421 -33.06 -11.80 11.06
N GLY A 422 -32.42 -11.39 12.17
CA GLY A 422 -32.22 -12.26 13.33
C GLY A 422 -31.03 -13.22 13.21
N GLU A 423 -30.27 -13.14 12.11
CA GLU A 423 -29.14 -14.01 11.82
C GLU A 423 -27.83 -13.52 12.46
N ILE A 424 -27.04 -14.49 12.93
CA ILE A 424 -25.70 -14.24 13.47
C ILE A 424 -24.66 -14.58 12.39
N GLY A 425 -23.77 -13.63 12.14
CA GLY A 425 -22.59 -13.78 11.30
C GLY A 425 -21.33 -14.00 12.13
N VAL A 426 -20.30 -14.60 11.50
CA VAL A 426 -18.98 -14.81 12.10
C VAL A 426 -17.92 -14.19 11.19
N LEU A 427 -17.00 -13.42 11.77
CA LEU A 427 -15.85 -12.82 11.09
C LEU A 427 -14.56 -13.21 11.84
N GLY A 428 -13.48 -13.58 11.16
CA GLY A 428 -12.21 -13.93 11.83
C GLY A 428 -12.13 -15.39 12.34
N GLY A 429 -10.92 -15.81 12.76
CA GLY A 429 -10.56 -17.21 13.06
C GLY A 429 -9.90 -17.97 11.90
N LEU A 430 -9.63 -19.28 12.08
CA LEU A 430 -8.97 -20.24 11.17
C LEU A 430 -9.60 -20.39 9.75
N LEU A 431 -10.51 -19.50 9.35
CA LEU A 431 -11.40 -19.63 8.19
C LEU A 431 -11.39 -18.43 7.23
N LEU A 432 -10.39 -17.55 7.26
CA LEU A 432 -10.18 -16.59 6.16
C LEU A 432 -9.26 -17.18 5.08
N ARG A 433 -9.85 -17.88 4.10
CA ARG A 433 -9.28 -18.03 2.75
C ARG A 433 -10.31 -17.62 1.69
N GLU A 434 -9.84 -16.95 0.64
CA GLU A 434 -10.64 -16.28 -0.40
C GLU A 434 -11.59 -17.15 -1.24
N ARG A 435 -11.54 -18.49 -1.12
CA ARG A 435 -12.61 -19.36 -1.66
C ARG A 435 -13.95 -19.25 -0.90
N ILE A 436 -13.95 -18.60 0.25
CA ILE A 436 -15.10 -18.42 1.15
C ILE A 436 -15.68 -17.00 1.06
N ARG A 437 -15.02 -16.04 0.38
CA ARG A 437 -15.59 -14.71 0.14
C ARG A 437 -16.78 -14.75 -0.82
N ARG A 438 -16.78 -15.69 -1.78
CA ARG A 438 -17.91 -15.97 -2.67
C ARG A 438 -18.95 -16.93 -2.07
N LEU A 439 -18.63 -17.60 -0.95
CA LEU A 439 -19.52 -18.54 -0.25
C LEU A 439 -20.14 -17.95 1.03
N PHE A 440 -19.68 -16.80 1.56
CA PHE A 440 -20.25 -16.22 2.79
C PHE A 440 -20.77 -14.78 2.65
N LEU A 441 -20.66 -14.22 1.44
CA LEU A 441 -21.72 -13.35 0.92
C LEU A 441 -22.92 -14.16 0.38
N GLY A 442 -22.88 -15.50 0.49
CA GLY A 442 -24.01 -16.40 0.20
C GLY A 442 -23.91 -17.79 0.86
N SER A 443 -24.45 -17.92 2.10
CA SER A 443 -24.69 -19.13 2.95
C SER A 443 -23.77 -19.20 4.19
N GLY A 444 -24.21 -19.27 5.46
CA GLY A 444 -25.53 -19.26 6.09
C GLY A 444 -25.40 -18.69 7.52
N SER A 445 -26.52 -18.31 8.12
CA SER A 445 -26.61 -18.00 9.54
C SER A 445 -25.98 -19.12 10.40
N VAL A 446 -25.24 -18.76 11.45
CA VAL A 446 -24.82 -19.77 12.43
C VAL A 446 -25.87 -19.90 13.53
N SER A 447 -26.19 -21.14 13.90
CA SER A 447 -26.99 -21.40 15.11
C SER A 447 -26.16 -21.11 16.37
N ASP A 448 -26.82 -20.87 17.51
CA ASP A 448 -26.15 -20.73 18.83
C ASP A 448 -25.16 -21.88 19.09
N ALA A 449 -25.55 -23.12 18.77
CA ALA A 449 -24.72 -24.30 19.00
C ALA A 449 -23.46 -24.32 18.13
N GLU A 450 -23.56 -23.83 16.90
CA GLU A 450 -22.45 -23.72 15.96
C GLU A 450 -21.50 -22.58 16.36
N ALA A 451 -22.05 -21.42 16.71
CA ALA A 451 -21.26 -20.29 17.23
C ALA A 451 -20.47 -20.70 18.49
N MET A 452 -21.11 -21.40 19.44
CA MET A 452 -20.43 -21.94 20.64
C MET A 452 -19.29 -22.91 20.28
N ARG A 453 -19.49 -23.76 19.26
CA ARG A 453 -18.46 -24.71 18.79
C ARG A 453 -17.28 -23.97 18.17
N LEU A 454 -17.55 -22.97 17.33
CA LEU A 454 -16.53 -22.14 16.69
C LEU A 454 -15.70 -21.36 17.73
N VAL A 455 -16.36 -20.76 18.72
CA VAL A 455 -15.70 -20.06 19.82
C VAL A 455 -14.81 -21.00 20.64
N ARG A 456 -15.30 -22.18 21.02
CA ARG A 456 -14.47 -23.17 21.75
C ARG A 456 -13.26 -23.62 20.95
N ARG A 457 -13.38 -23.73 19.62
CA ARG A 457 -12.25 -24.05 18.74
C ARG A 457 -11.27 -22.88 18.63
N PHE A 458 -11.79 -21.65 18.58
CA PHE A 458 -10.99 -20.43 18.57
C PHE A 458 -10.19 -20.25 19.88
N LYS A 459 -10.73 -20.73 21.01
CA LYS A 459 -10.10 -20.66 22.34
C LYS A 459 -9.68 -19.22 22.68
N PRO A 460 -10.65 -18.29 22.84
CA PRO A 460 -10.35 -16.91 23.18
C PRO A 460 -9.70 -16.80 24.56
N ASP A 461 -8.78 -15.86 24.71
CA ASP A 461 -8.18 -15.46 25.98
C ASP A 461 -8.96 -14.27 26.60
N LEU A 462 -9.76 -13.56 25.80
CA LEU A 462 -10.57 -12.39 26.20
C LEU A 462 -11.88 -12.35 25.39
N ILE A 463 -12.99 -11.98 26.06
CA ILE A 463 -14.25 -11.65 25.39
C ILE A 463 -14.59 -10.15 25.53
N VAL A 464 -14.93 -9.50 24.42
CA VAL A 464 -15.42 -8.12 24.37
C VAL A 464 -16.89 -8.13 23.97
N LEU A 465 -17.76 -7.60 24.82
CA LEU A 465 -19.21 -7.64 24.69
C LEU A 465 -19.77 -6.24 24.49
N ARG A 466 -20.55 -6.02 23.43
CA ARG A 466 -21.42 -4.85 23.29
C ARG A 466 -22.89 -5.28 23.39
N PRO A 467 -23.48 -5.28 24.60
CA PRO A 467 -24.90 -5.59 24.77
C PRO A 467 -25.76 -4.45 24.20
N THR A 468 -26.82 -4.82 23.48
CA THR A 468 -27.71 -3.87 22.81
C THR A 468 -29.07 -4.53 22.49
N PRO A 469 -30.18 -3.76 22.54
CA PRO A 469 -31.51 -4.25 22.18
C PRO A 469 -31.70 -4.46 20.68
N ASP A 470 -30.79 -3.96 19.82
CA ASP A 470 -30.93 -3.96 18.36
C ASP A 470 -30.93 -5.37 17.76
N HIS A 471 -30.37 -6.35 18.47
CA HIS A 471 -30.33 -7.75 18.04
C HIS A 471 -30.34 -8.72 19.24
N LEU A 472 -31.52 -8.97 19.79
CA LEU A 472 -31.73 -9.83 20.96
C LEU A 472 -31.08 -11.24 20.86
N PRO A 473 -31.12 -11.96 19.71
CA PRO A 473 -30.46 -13.26 19.61
C PRO A 473 -28.95 -13.20 19.88
N LEU A 474 -28.28 -12.14 19.38
CA LEU A 474 -26.83 -11.97 19.58
C LEU A 474 -26.52 -11.53 21.02
N HIS A 475 -27.37 -10.67 21.61
CA HIS A 475 -27.26 -10.29 23.02
C HIS A 475 -27.34 -11.53 23.93
N TRP A 476 -28.32 -12.40 23.74
CA TRP A 476 -28.45 -13.62 24.55
C TRP A 476 -27.35 -14.63 24.28
N LEU A 477 -26.85 -14.75 23.05
CA LEU A 477 -25.66 -15.57 22.77
C LEU A 477 -24.42 -15.01 23.48
N GLY A 478 -24.23 -13.69 23.48
CA GLY A 478 -23.17 -13.01 24.23
C GLY A 478 -23.22 -13.31 25.72
N LEU A 479 -24.40 -13.22 26.34
CA LEU A 479 -24.61 -13.58 27.75
C LEU A 479 -24.33 -15.07 28.01
N LYS A 480 -24.72 -15.98 27.11
CA LYS A 480 -24.39 -17.41 27.22
C LYS A 480 -22.88 -17.64 27.17
N LEU A 481 -22.17 -16.98 26.26
CA LEU A 481 -20.72 -17.07 26.12
C LEU A 481 -20.00 -16.51 27.34
N PHE A 482 -20.44 -15.35 27.82
CA PHE A 482 -19.94 -14.72 29.06
C PHE A 482 -19.99 -15.68 30.25
N ARG A 483 -21.13 -16.37 30.45
CA ARG A 483 -21.30 -17.35 31.52
C ARG A 483 -20.50 -18.64 31.34
N ALA A 484 -20.14 -18.99 30.11
CA ALA A 484 -19.63 -20.32 29.77
C ALA A 484 -18.11 -20.40 29.59
N LEU A 485 -17.44 -19.31 29.25
CA LEU A 485 -16.03 -19.34 28.84
C LEU A 485 -15.04 -19.20 30.00
N ASP A 486 -15.46 -18.69 31.16
CA ASP A 486 -14.61 -18.48 32.34
C ASP A 486 -13.25 -17.80 32.01
N ILE A 487 -13.32 -16.73 31.22
CA ILE A 487 -12.20 -15.90 30.79
C ILE A 487 -12.49 -14.43 31.10
N PRO A 488 -11.48 -13.55 31.18
CA PRO A 488 -11.68 -12.12 31.33
C PRO A 488 -12.66 -11.56 30.30
N ALA A 489 -13.50 -10.62 30.73
CA ALA A 489 -14.53 -10.01 29.90
C ALA A 489 -14.46 -8.48 29.97
N VAL A 490 -14.67 -7.84 28.82
CA VAL A 490 -14.81 -6.40 28.68
C VAL A 490 -16.23 -6.11 28.21
N VAL A 491 -16.96 -5.25 28.92
CA VAL A 491 -18.26 -4.75 28.46
C VAL A 491 -18.07 -3.35 27.92
N TRP A 492 -18.51 -3.09 26.69
CA TRP A 492 -18.36 -1.80 26.05
C TRP A 492 -19.72 -1.19 25.71
N ILE A 493 -20.04 -0.08 26.36
CA ILE A 493 -21.26 0.69 26.12
C ILE A 493 -20.93 1.92 25.27
N VAL A 494 -21.71 2.16 24.22
CA VAL A 494 -21.46 3.23 23.23
C VAL A 494 -22.61 4.22 23.10
N ASP A 495 -23.74 3.97 23.76
CA ASP A 495 -24.92 4.83 23.80
C ASP A 495 -25.76 4.51 25.05
N ASP A 496 -26.72 5.38 25.39
CA ASP A 496 -27.65 5.16 26.51
C ASP A 496 -28.94 4.45 26.05
N TRP A 497 -28.78 3.34 25.33
CA TRP A 497 -29.91 2.46 25.00
C TRP A 497 -30.73 2.02 26.23
N PRO A 498 -30.18 1.82 27.45
CA PRO A 498 -31.01 1.41 28.60
C PRO A 498 -32.11 2.42 28.91
N ALA A 499 -31.78 3.71 28.96
CA ALA A 499 -32.78 4.77 29.18
C ALA A 499 -33.83 4.80 28.06
N GLN A 500 -33.41 4.58 26.80
CA GLN A 500 -34.33 4.55 25.66
C GLN A 500 -35.29 3.35 25.73
N VAL A 501 -34.79 2.15 26.06
CA VAL A 501 -35.63 0.95 26.21
C VAL A 501 -36.55 1.10 27.42
N GLN A 502 -36.12 1.75 28.51
CA GLN A 502 -36.99 2.06 29.65
C GLN A 502 -38.20 2.89 29.24
N ALA A 503 -37.98 3.93 28.43
CA ALA A 503 -39.05 4.81 27.95
C ALA A 503 -40.00 4.09 26.99
N ASN A 504 -39.47 3.26 26.08
CA ASN A 504 -40.26 2.66 25.00
C ASN A 504 -40.88 1.29 25.34
N ASN A 505 -40.21 0.49 26.15
CA ASN A 505 -40.62 -0.86 26.52
C ASN A 505 -40.13 -1.25 27.94
N PRO A 506 -40.83 -0.80 29.00
CA PRO A 506 -40.41 -1.03 30.39
C PRO A 506 -40.24 -2.52 30.77
N LYS A 507 -41.03 -3.41 30.15
CA LYS A 507 -40.95 -4.85 30.40
C LYS A 507 -39.64 -5.43 29.85
N LEU A 508 -39.30 -5.10 28.60
CA LEU A 508 -38.04 -5.50 27.99
C LEU A 508 -36.85 -4.88 28.73
N HIS A 509 -36.97 -3.61 29.14
CA HIS A 509 -35.96 -2.93 29.95
C HIS A 509 -35.65 -3.71 31.22
N THR A 510 -36.66 -4.12 31.98
CA THR A 510 -36.47 -4.86 33.24
C THR A 510 -35.64 -6.13 33.04
N GLN A 511 -35.85 -6.83 31.92
CA GLN A 511 -35.07 -8.01 31.57
C GLN A 511 -33.63 -7.65 31.20
N LEU A 512 -33.45 -6.74 30.23
CA LEU A 512 -32.14 -6.38 29.70
C LEU A 512 -31.27 -5.67 30.74
N ASP A 513 -31.84 -4.86 31.62
CA ASP A 513 -31.13 -4.16 32.71
C ASP A 513 -30.55 -5.17 33.71
N ARG A 514 -31.32 -6.20 34.08
CA ARG A 514 -30.84 -7.28 34.95
C ARG A 514 -29.66 -8.02 34.32
N GLU A 515 -29.76 -8.36 33.03
CA GLU A 515 -28.72 -9.07 32.27
C GLU A 515 -27.47 -8.17 32.07
N LEU A 516 -27.67 -6.87 31.84
CA LEU A 516 -26.59 -5.89 31.73
C LEU A 516 -25.85 -5.73 33.07
N ARG A 517 -26.58 -5.61 34.20
CA ARG A 517 -25.97 -5.54 35.54
C ARG A 517 -25.12 -6.76 35.86
N GLU A 518 -25.56 -7.94 35.43
CA GLU A 518 -24.77 -9.17 35.57
C GLU A 518 -23.45 -9.08 34.79
N MET A 519 -23.51 -8.71 33.51
CA MET A 519 -22.30 -8.56 32.68
C MET A 519 -21.36 -7.47 33.21
N LEU A 520 -21.89 -6.33 33.64
CA LEU A 520 -21.11 -5.20 34.16
C LEU A 520 -20.38 -5.50 35.47
N ARG A 521 -20.99 -6.31 36.34
CA ARG A 521 -20.38 -6.69 37.63
C ARG A 521 -19.37 -7.82 37.49
N GLY A 522 -19.58 -8.71 36.53
CA GLY A 522 -18.68 -9.85 36.29
C GLY A 522 -17.58 -9.58 35.26
N SER A 523 -17.59 -8.42 34.59
CA SER A 523 -16.53 -8.02 33.67
C SER A 523 -15.27 -7.55 34.41
N SER A 524 -14.12 -7.76 33.79
CA SER A 524 -12.83 -7.26 34.26
C SER A 524 -12.64 -5.77 33.96
N LEU A 525 -13.34 -5.26 32.95
CA LEU A 525 -13.29 -3.87 32.54
C LEU A 525 -14.62 -3.44 31.90
N ASN A 526 -15.12 -2.27 32.29
CA ASN A 526 -16.25 -1.63 31.63
C ASN A 526 -15.78 -0.38 30.89
N LEU A 527 -16.07 -0.34 29.59
CA LEU A 527 -15.73 0.76 28.70
C LEU A 527 -16.99 1.57 28.37
N SER A 528 -16.80 2.87 28.25
CA SER A 528 -17.79 3.84 27.77
C SER A 528 -17.13 4.78 26.78
N ILE A 529 -17.87 5.54 25.98
CA ILE A 529 -17.29 6.38 24.92
C ILE A 529 -16.86 7.78 25.37
N GLY A 530 -17.01 8.13 26.64
CA GLY A 530 -16.60 9.44 27.14
C GLY A 530 -16.78 9.59 28.64
N THR A 531 -16.04 10.52 29.25
CA THR A 531 -16.02 10.72 30.70
C THR A 531 -17.39 11.01 31.30
N ALA A 532 -18.25 11.74 30.57
CA ALA A 532 -19.61 12.03 31.01
C ALA A 532 -20.44 10.74 31.14
N MET A 533 -20.37 9.85 30.13
CA MET A 533 -21.01 8.54 30.17
C MET A 533 -20.42 7.66 31.29
N SER A 534 -19.09 7.63 31.44
CA SER A 534 -18.44 6.84 32.50
C SER A 534 -18.97 7.21 33.88
N ARG A 535 -19.10 8.52 34.17
CA ARG A 535 -19.62 9.01 35.45
C ARG A 535 -21.09 8.61 35.64
N ALA A 536 -21.94 8.89 34.65
CA ALA A 536 -23.36 8.59 34.74
C ALA A 536 -23.64 7.08 34.90
N PHE A 537 -22.90 6.24 34.19
CA PHE A 537 -23.08 4.78 34.24
C PHE A 537 -22.46 4.19 35.50
N ALA A 538 -21.34 4.73 35.99
CA ALA A 538 -20.76 4.30 37.24
C ALA A 538 -21.71 4.54 38.42
N GLU A 539 -22.38 5.69 38.45
CA GLU A 539 -23.42 5.99 39.43
C GLU A 539 -24.65 5.07 39.27
N ARG A 540 -25.14 4.89 38.03
CA ARG A 540 -26.35 4.10 37.75
C ARG A 540 -26.21 2.60 38.05
N TYR A 541 -25.02 2.05 37.83
CA TYR A 541 -24.75 0.60 37.92
C TYR A 541 -23.87 0.20 39.10
N GLU A 542 -23.33 1.17 39.83
CA GLU A 542 -22.43 0.96 40.98
C GLU A 542 -21.17 0.14 40.62
N VAL A 543 -20.62 0.39 39.43
CA VAL A 543 -19.38 -0.24 38.95
C VAL A 543 -18.48 0.79 38.28
N SER A 544 -17.16 0.54 38.23
CA SER A 544 -16.22 1.45 37.58
C SER A 544 -16.31 1.38 36.06
N PHE A 545 -16.17 2.52 35.39
CA PHE A 545 -16.06 2.64 33.93
C PHE A 545 -14.82 3.45 33.54
N SER A 546 -14.21 3.07 32.41
CA SER A 546 -13.16 3.83 31.73
C SER A 546 -13.70 4.45 30.44
N ALA A 547 -13.31 5.70 30.17
CA ALA A 547 -13.66 6.38 28.92
C ALA A 547 -12.68 5.97 27.82
N TYR A 548 -13.22 5.45 26.72
CA TYR A 548 -12.50 5.06 25.52
C TYR A 548 -13.31 5.48 24.28
N ALA A 549 -12.96 6.64 23.75
CA ALA A 549 -13.60 7.22 22.57
C ALA A 549 -12.96 6.69 21.27
N ASN A 550 -13.52 7.09 20.13
CA ASN A 550 -12.95 6.76 18.84
C ASN A 550 -11.60 7.45 18.63
N GLY A 551 -10.60 6.66 18.26
CA GLY A 551 -9.28 7.15 17.87
C GLY A 551 -9.28 7.53 16.40
N VAL A 552 -8.62 8.64 16.09
CA VAL A 552 -8.29 9.01 14.71
C VAL A 552 -6.78 8.83 14.56
N VAL A 553 -6.34 8.26 13.44
CA VAL A 553 -4.91 8.24 13.05
C VAL A 553 -4.66 9.48 12.19
N PRO A 554 -4.07 10.56 12.72
CA PRO A 554 -4.00 11.85 12.01
C PRO A 554 -3.25 11.76 10.67
N GLU A 555 -2.27 10.86 10.59
CA GLU A 555 -1.44 10.65 9.39
C GLU A 555 -2.23 10.08 8.20
N GLN A 556 -3.39 9.47 8.46
CA GLN A 556 -4.27 8.95 7.40
C GLN A 556 -5.12 10.04 6.75
N TRP A 557 -5.16 11.25 7.31
CA TRP A 557 -5.96 12.36 6.80
C TRP A 557 -5.13 13.28 5.92
N PRO A 558 -5.58 13.57 4.68
CA PRO A 558 -4.87 14.49 3.81
C PRO A 558 -4.95 15.92 4.36
N GLU A 559 -3.89 16.71 4.13
CA GLU A 559 -3.93 18.14 4.46
C GLU A 559 -5.07 18.83 3.71
N SER A 560 -5.81 19.69 4.41
CA SER A 560 -6.83 20.53 3.80
C SER A 560 -6.15 21.52 2.84
N GLY A 561 -6.49 21.46 1.55
CA GLY A 561 -5.93 22.36 0.54
C GLY A 561 -6.25 23.83 0.81
N SER A 562 -5.36 24.74 0.37
CA SER A 562 -5.59 26.18 0.44
C SER A 562 -6.69 26.61 -0.53
N ARG A 563 -7.73 27.29 -0.03
CA ARG A 563 -8.85 27.78 -0.85
C ARG A 563 -8.40 28.84 -1.87
N VAL A 564 -8.89 28.75 -3.09
CA VAL A 564 -8.78 29.80 -4.12
C VAL A 564 -10.00 30.71 -4.04
N ALA A 565 -9.80 32.03 -4.06
CA ALA A 565 -10.90 33.00 -4.05
C ALA A 565 -11.76 32.86 -5.31
N GLY A 566 -13.08 32.67 -5.14
CA GLY A 566 -14.04 32.46 -6.23
C GLY A 566 -14.66 31.05 -6.28
N ASP A 567 -14.12 30.09 -5.52
CA ASP A 567 -14.66 28.73 -5.48
C ASP A 567 -15.98 28.63 -4.68
N THR A 568 -16.85 27.72 -5.15
CA THR A 568 -18.10 27.36 -4.47
C THR A 568 -17.81 26.78 -3.10
N PHE A 569 -18.37 27.38 -2.05
CA PHE A 569 -18.24 26.95 -0.66
C PHE A 569 -18.97 25.62 -0.44
N LYS A 570 -18.26 24.58 -0.01
CA LYS A 570 -18.76 23.21 0.17
C LYS A 570 -19.00 22.93 1.65
N VAL A 571 -20.27 22.81 2.02
CA VAL A 571 -20.68 22.28 3.31
C VAL A 571 -20.85 20.77 3.19
N ARG A 572 -20.32 19.99 4.14
CA ARG A 572 -20.42 18.52 4.14
C ARG A 572 -20.96 18.00 5.47
N TYR A 573 -21.79 16.96 5.37
CA TYR A 573 -22.29 16.20 6.50
C TYR A 573 -22.19 14.70 6.20
N ALA A 574 -21.71 13.91 7.16
CA ALA A 574 -21.69 12.45 7.05
C ALA A 574 -22.45 11.79 8.20
N GLY A 575 -23.29 10.79 7.88
CA GLY A 575 -23.83 9.82 8.83
C GLY A 575 -25.36 9.70 8.84
N ALA A 576 -25.90 9.10 9.91
CA ALA A 576 -27.32 8.77 10.02
C ALA A 576 -28.23 10.01 9.99
N LEU A 577 -29.45 9.85 9.49
CA LEU A 577 -30.49 10.90 9.43
C LEU A 577 -31.70 10.50 10.29
N ALA A 578 -31.45 10.22 11.58
CA ALA A 578 -32.48 9.78 12.50
C ALA A 578 -33.32 10.95 13.02
N GLU A 579 -34.63 10.74 13.15
CA GLU A 579 -35.59 11.75 13.61
C GLU A 579 -35.30 12.23 15.03
N ASN A 580 -34.90 11.32 15.92
CA ASN A 580 -34.53 11.59 17.31
C ASN A 580 -33.02 11.86 17.48
N MET A 581 -32.32 12.31 16.44
CA MET A 581 -30.89 12.57 16.54
C MET A 581 -30.41 13.73 15.65
N THR A 582 -30.60 13.66 14.33
CA THR A 582 -29.89 14.54 13.38
C THR A 582 -30.74 15.11 12.26
N LEU A 583 -31.87 14.49 11.92
CA LEU A 583 -32.61 14.80 10.68
C LEU A 583 -33.01 16.28 10.57
N GLU A 584 -33.64 16.82 11.60
CA GLU A 584 -34.20 18.17 11.55
C GLU A 584 -33.11 19.24 11.48
N SER A 585 -31.99 19.03 12.16
CA SER A 585 -30.83 19.94 12.06
C SER A 585 -30.18 19.87 10.67
N VAL A 586 -30.05 18.69 10.06
CA VAL A 586 -29.53 18.55 8.68
C VAL A 586 -30.47 19.22 7.66
N VAL A 587 -31.78 19.08 7.82
CA VAL A 587 -32.77 19.79 6.98
C VAL A 587 -32.66 21.31 7.13
N ARG A 588 -32.44 21.83 8.35
CA ARG A 588 -32.21 23.27 8.57
C ARG A 588 -30.94 23.79 7.89
N VAL A 589 -29.88 22.99 7.86
CA VAL A 589 -28.65 23.34 7.10
C VAL A 589 -28.94 23.43 5.60
N ALA A 590 -29.67 22.46 5.04
CA ALA A 590 -30.07 22.50 3.64
C ALA A 590 -30.91 23.75 3.30
N GLN A 591 -31.85 24.12 4.18
CA GLN A 591 -32.63 25.37 4.04
C GLN A 591 -31.76 26.63 4.08
N ALA A 592 -30.76 26.67 4.98
CA ALA A 592 -29.85 27.80 5.09
C ALA A 592 -28.98 27.95 3.83
N VAL A 593 -28.45 26.84 3.32
CA VAL A 593 -27.64 26.83 2.09
C VAL A 593 -28.46 27.31 0.89
N GLU A 594 -29.72 26.89 0.77
CA GLU A 594 -30.61 27.35 -0.31
C GLU A 594 -30.84 28.87 -0.24
N LYS A 595 -31.11 29.42 0.95
CA LYS A 595 -31.28 30.87 1.16
C LYS A 595 -30.01 31.66 0.83
N LEU A 596 -28.85 31.17 1.24
CA LEU A 596 -27.56 31.81 0.95
C LEU A 596 -27.25 31.80 -0.56
N ALA A 597 -27.57 30.70 -1.25
CA ALA A 597 -27.43 30.62 -2.70
C ALA A 597 -28.37 31.59 -3.43
N GLN A 598 -29.61 31.75 -2.96
CA GLN A 598 -30.56 32.75 -3.48
C GLN A 598 -30.07 34.19 -3.26
N ALA A 599 -29.30 34.44 -2.19
CA ALA A 599 -28.66 35.72 -1.93
C ALA A 599 -27.36 35.95 -2.75
N GLY A 600 -27.02 35.05 -3.68
CA GLY A 600 -25.91 35.20 -4.61
C GLY A 600 -24.58 34.57 -4.14
N LEU A 601 -24.57 33.82 -3.03
CA LEU A 601 -23.36 33.10 -2.61
C LEU A 601 -23.20 31.81 -3.39
N ALA A 602 -21.99 31.56 -3.91
CA ALA A 602 -21.64 30.25 -4.46
C ALA A 602 -21.44 29.26 -3.30
N ILE A 603 -22.49 28.50 -2.95
CA ILE A 603 -22.49 27.54 -1.84
C ILE A 603 -23.30 26.28 -2.19
N VAL A 604 -22.83 25.11 -1.74
CA VAL A 604 -23.51 23.81 -1.89
C VAL A 604 -23.43 23.00 -0.61
N PHE A 605 -24.36 22.05 -0.46
CA PHE A 605 -24.41 21.11 0.65
C PHE A 605 -24.37 19.66 0.15
N GLU A 606 -23.42 18.87 0.66
CA GLU A 606 -23.33 17.45 0.35
C GLU A 606 -23.56 16.59 1.61
N ILE A 607 -24.46 15.62 1.50
CA ILE A 607 -24.87 14.71 2.57
C ILE A 607 -24.42 13.30 2.22
N LYS A 608 -23.48 12.72 2.95
CA LYS A 608 -23.15 11.29 2.87
C LYS A 608 -23.96 10.51 3.90
N THR A 609 -24.79 9.57 3.46
CA THR A 609 -25.57 8.70 4.36
C THR A 609 -25.69 7.27 3.81
N SER A 610 -26.38 6.38 4.52
CA SER A 610 -26.64 5.01 4.04
C SER A 610 -27.94 4.94 3.22
N GLN A 611 -28.07 3.90 2.39
CA GLN A 611 -29.28 3.68 1.57
C GLN A 611 -30.55 3.61 2.45
N LEU A 612 -30.48 2.95 3.60
CA LEU A 612 -31.58 2.85 4.57
C LEU A 612 -32.14 4.23 4.96
N TRP A 613 -31.26 5.20 5.24
CA TRP A 613 -31.68 6.54 5.62
C TRP A 613 -32.20 7.31 4.41
N PHE A 614 -31.54 7.19 3.26
CA PHE A 614 -32.00 7.82 2.02
C PHE A 614 -33.43 7.40 1.67
N ASP A 615 -33.73 6.11 1.71
CA ASP A 615 -35.06 5.59 1.38
C ASP A 615 -36.14 6.15 2.33
N ARG A 616 -35.79 6.34 3.61
CA ARG A 616 -36.70 6.89 4.62
C ARG A 616 -36.95 8.38 4.46
N VAL A 617 -35.91 9.19 4.17
CA VAL A 617 -35.99 10.65 4.34
C VAL A 617 -35.69 11.48 3.09
N SER A 618 -35.31 10.88 1.96
CA SER A 618 -34.93 11.60 0.73
C SER A 618 -35.99 12.59 0.25
N ALA A 619 -37.27 12.29 0.43
CA ALA A 619 -38.38 13.17 0.07
C ALA A 619 -38.30 14.56 0.74
N ARG A 620 -37.73 14.63 1.96
CA ARG A 620 -37.55 15.89 2.71
C ARG A 620 -36.54 16.84 2.06
N PHE A 621 -35.64 16.32 1.22
CA PHE A 621 -34.55 17.06 0.60
C PHE A 621 -34.81 17.43 -0.87
N LYS A 622 -35.82 16.86 -1.52
CA LYS A 622 -36.13 17.09 -2.95
C LYS A 622 -36.35 18.56 -3.34
N GLN A 623 -36.74 19.38 -2.36
CA GLN A 623 -37.00 20.81 -2.55
C GLN A 623 -35.74 21.69 -2.57
N PHE A 624 -34.56 21.15 -2.24
CA PHE A 624 -33.32 21.92 -2.16
C PHE A 624 -32.45 21.69 -3.40
N GLY A 625 -32.34 22.69 -4.27
CA GLY A 625 -31.57 22.60 -5.52
C GLY A 625 -30.05 22.62 -5.31
N ARG A 626 -29.60 23.07 -4.13
CA ARG A 626 -28.18 23.15 -3.76
C ARG A 626 -27.71 22.03 -2.83
N THR A 627 -28.54 21.01 -2.61
CA THR A 627 -28.23 19.88 -1.73
C THR A 627 -28.13 18.57 -2.51
N THR A 628 -27.02 17.86 -2.36
CA THR A 628 -26.79 16.54 -2.96
C THR A 628 -26.69 15.47 -1.89
N ILE A 629 -27.39 14.35 -2.05
CA ILE A 629 -27.26 13.19 -1.16
C ILE A 629 -26.46 12.10 -1.87
N ILE A 630 -25.42 11.63 -1.19
CA ILE A 630 -24.52 10.57 -1.64
C ILE A 630 -24.81 9.32 -0.81
N VAL A 631 -25.27 8.26 -1.46
CA VAL A 631 -25.55 6.95 -0.85
C VAL A 631 -24.47 5.93 -1.16
N GLU A 632 -23.72 6.12 -2.25
CA GLU A 632 -22.63 5.25 -2.70
C GLU A 632 -21.63 4.97 -1.60
N ASP A 633 -21.16 3.73 -1.51
CA ASP A 633 -20.07 3.35 -0.62
C ASP A 633 -18.77 4.04 -1.07
N MET A 634 -18.03 4.58 -0.10
CA MET A 634 -16.71 5.17 -0.32
C MET A 634 -15.66 4.29 0.33
N THR A 635 -14.53 4.10 -0.34
CA THR A 635 -13.33 3.59 0.35
C THR A 635 -12.92 4.56 1.46
N ALA A 636 -12.19 4.08 2.47
CA ALA A 636 -11.74 4.92 3.58
C ALA A 636 -10.94 6.14 3.08
N ASP A 637 -10.05 5.97 2.10
CA ASP A 637 -9.30 7.06 1.48
C ASP A 637 -10.19 8.06 0.74
N ARG A 638 -11.16 7.58 -0.05
CA ARG A 638 -12.11 8.45 -0.76
C ARG A 638 -12.97 9.23 0.24
N TYR A 639 -13.39 8.61 1.34
CA TYR A 639 -14.17 9.26 2.39
C TYR A 639 -13.34 10.35 3.11
N ARG A 640 -12.09 10.06 3.47
CA ARG A 640 -11.19 11.05 4.10
C ARG A 640 -10.88 12.22 3.18
N ALA A 641 -10.55 11.95 1.90
CA ALA A 641 -10.33 12.99 0.91
C ALA A 641 -11.60 13.83 0.65
N TRP A 642 -12.77 13.18 0.63
CA TRP A 642 -14.05 13.88 0.53
C TRP A 642 -14.33 14.74 1.76
N LEU A 643 -14.09 14.29 2.99
CA LEU A 643 -14.25 15.17 4.16
C LEU A 643 -13.24 16.32 4.18
N ALA A 644 -11.96 16.05 3.88
CA ALA A 644 -10.89 17.04 3.89
C ALA A 644 -11.04 18.13 2.81
N GLY A 645 -11.76 17.83 1.73
CA GLY A 645 -12.08 18.80 0.68
C GLY A 645 -13.30 19.69 0.97
N ALA A 646 -13.88 19.63 2.18
CA ALA A 646 -14.97 20.52 2.59
C ALA A 646 -14.43 21.89 3.03
N ASP A 647 -15.18 22.96 2.80
CA ASP A 647 -14.93 24.24 3.48
C ASP A 647 -15.52 24.26 4.89
N ALA A 648 -16.58 23.48 5.12
CA ALA A 648 -17.16 23.27 6.44
C ALA A 648 -17.71 21.85 6.59
N VAL A 649 -17.32 21.16 7.65
CA VAL A 649 -17.91 19.88 8.07
C VAL A 649 -18.85 20.13 9.25
N ILE A 650 -20.09 19.63 9.18
CA ILE A 650 -21.12 19.93 10.18
C ILE A 650 -21.42 18.71 11.07
N ILE A 651 -21.43 18.95 12.38
CA ILE A 651 -22.13 18.10 13.35
C ILE A 651 -23.52 18.70 13.57
N ALA A 652 -24.56 17.93 13.25
CA ALA A 652 -25.93 18.43 13.21
C ALA A 652 -26.86 17.62 14.13
N TYR A 653 -26.68 17.70 15.46
CA TYR A 653 -27.67 17.14 16.39
C TYR A 653 -28.91 18.03 16.47
N ASN A 654 -30.08 17.41 16.64
CA ASN A 654 -31.33 18.10 16.88
C ASN A 654 -31.36 18.68 18.29
N PHE A 655 -32.21 19.70 18.47
CA PHE A 655 -32.35 20.44 19.73
C PHE A 655 -33.60 20.05 20.53
N ASP A 656 -34.44 19.14 20.02
CA ASP A 656 -35.61 18.64 20.74
C ASP A 656 -35.20 17.76 21.93
N ASP A 657 -36.09 17.66 22.93
CA ASP A 657 -35.78 16.97 24.18
C ASP A 657 -35.54 15.47 24.01
N ALA A 658 -36.20 14.82 23.05
CA ALA A 658 -35.99 13.41 22.77
C ALA A 658 -34.57 13.17 22.23
N SER A 659 -34.12 14.02 21.30
CA SER A 659 -32.75 13.98 20.78
C SER A 659 -31.71 14.31 21.84
N ARG A 660 -31.93 15.37 22.66
CA ARG A 660 -31.04 15.72 23.76
C ARG A 660 -30.90 14.59 24.76
N THR A 661 -32.01 13.96 25.14
CA THR A 661 -32.01 12.81 26.05
C THR A 661 -31.23 11.63 25.46
N TYR A 662 -31.39 11.38 24.16
CA TYR A 662 -30.70 10.30 23.46
C TYR A 662 -29.18 10.53 23.35
N VAL A 663 -28.74 11.75 23.03
CA VAL A 663 -27.33 12.05 22.73
C VAL A 663 -26.54 12.66 23.88
N GLN A 664 -27.14 12.92 25.05
CA GLN A 664 -26.51 13.64 26.17
C GLN A 664 -25.18 13.05 26.66
N TYR A 665 -24.98 11.74 26.47
CA TYR A 665 -23.74 11.04 26.82
C TYR A 665 -22.97 10.53 25.59
N SER A 666 -23.50 10.77 24.39
CA SER A 666 -22.88 10.37 23.13
C SER A 666 -21.84 11.39 22.67
N MET A 667 -20.82 10.90 21.99
CA MET A 667 -19.82 11.70 21.31
C MET A 667 -20.09 11.66 19.79
N ALA A 668 -20.11 12.83 19.14
CA ALA A 668 -20.20 12.89 17.68
C ALA A 668 -18.88 12.45 17.05
N ASN A 669 -18.80 11.17 16.67
CA ASN A 669 -17.64 10.60 15.98
C ASN A 669 -17.57 10.98 14.48
N LYS A 670 -17.96 12.22 14.14
CA LYS A 670 -18.10 12.72 12.75
C LYS A 670 -17.10 13.80 12.38
N LEU A 671 -16.10 14.02 13.21
CA LEU A 671 -15.01 14.95 12.93
C LEU A 671 -13.77 14.17 12.46
N PRO A 672 -12.94 14.79 11.59
CA PRO A 672 -11.53 14.39 11.47
C PRO A 672 -10.83 14.48 12.82
#